data_AF-A0AAW2U311-F1
#
_entry.id   AF-A0AAW2U311-F1
#
_cell.length_a   1.000
_cell.length_b   1.000
_cell.length_c   1.000
_cell.angle_alpha   90.00
_cell.angle_beta   90.00
_cell.angle_gamma   90.00
#
_symmetry.space_group_name_H-M   'P 1'
#
loop_
_entity.id
_entity.type
_entity.pdbx_description
1 polymer ?
#
loop_
_entity_poly.entity_id
_entity_poly.type
_entity_poly.pdbx_seq_one_letter_code
_entity_poly.pdbx_strand_id
1 'polypeptide(L)'
;MYKLLRNCLLIFLLLHVLCGADADAGFINNISGSATPFSKGFSPLFGSGFKSSDLYSHGFFSAKIKLPSDYTAGIVVAFYTTNGDMFRKTHDELDFEFLGNIRGKAWRFQTNMYGNGSTSRGREERYYLWFDPSKDFHRYTILWTTKIIIFYIDDVPIREIVRNDAMGADFPLKPMALYATIWDASDWATSGGKYRTNYKYAPFVVEFTDLVLHGCPTDPLEEVVATSCSDRDDELASADFASITPKQRLAMKKFRGKYIYYSYCYDRLRYPVPPSECVIDPIEMQQFKNTGRLKFDEKHHHRRDESRRRELRHPDLRCLHPLKPLPAATPLLPYSPLRCRNCRSVISPFSIVDFSSINKIWICSFCLQRNHFPPHYQSISEQNLPAELFPQYTTIEYETTAPHEKAQAGSSNVFLFVVDTCVIEEELGFLKSALLQVLGMVPENCLIGLITFGTYVHVHELGFGQLPKVHVFKGTKEVTKDQLLEQMGFFTKRPRPTTGVIAGVRDGLSQESVARFLLPASDCEFVLNSILEELQKDPWPVPSDQRAARCTGTALSLAAHLLGVCVPGSGARIMAFLGGPSTEGPGADLDKDSVPHYHKAVRFYEALSKQLVHQGHVLDVFACALDQVGVAELKVAIEKTGGLVVLAESFGHSVFKDSLRRVFQSGDNDLGLSSNGIFEINCSKDIKIQGIIGPCASLDKKGPLCSETVIGQGNTTAWKLCGLDKTTSLCIIFDVIKKENPDIIAQSANNQFFFQFLTYYQHGSGQMRLRATTLSRRWVAGPGIKEDLISGFDQEAAAVVMSRQVSFKMETEAEFDPIRWLDKSLIHICSQFGEYQKDSPSSFSLSPRLSIFPQFMFHLRRSQFVQVFNNSPDETAYFRMILNRENIANSVVMIQPSLISYSFQSGPEPALLDVASIAADRILLLDSYFTVVVFHGSTIAQWRKAGYHELPEHQAFAHLLQAPRDDADAIIRERFPVPRLVICDQHGSQARFLLAKLNPSATYNSDGVAPGGDIIFTDDVSFEVFLDHLQRLAVQ
;
A
#
# COMPACT_ATOMS: atom_id res chain seq x y z
N MET A 1 -5.74 15.07 31.50
CA MET A 1 -4.34 14.55 31.48
C MET A 1 -4.28 13.02 31.41
N TYR A 2 -4.41 12.25 32.50
CA TYR A 2 -4.08 10.80 32.48
C TYR A 2 -4.86 9.88 31.51
N LYS A 3 -6.02 10.28 30.97
CA LYS A 3 -6.69 9.60 29.84
C LYS A 3 -6.21 10.03 28.45
N LEU A 4 -5.65 11.24 28.28
CA LEU A 4 -5.06 11.71 27.00
C LEU A 4 -3.76 10.95 26.69
N LEU A 5 -2.92 10.74 27.71
CA LEU A 5 -1.68 9.95 27.66
C LEU A 5 -1.86 8.47 27.21
N ARG A 6 -3.09 8.04 26.91
CA ARG A 6 -3.42 6.67 26.48
C ARG A 6 -3.29 6.46 24.97
N ASN A 7 -3.37 7.52 24.17
CA ASN A 7 -3.41 7.43 22.71
C ASN A 7 -2.05 7.74 22.05
N CYS A 8 -1.19 8.51 22.72
CA CYS A 8 -0.01 9.15 22.11
C CYS A 8 1.33 8.43 22.36
N LEU A 9 1.39 7.43 23.25
CA LEU A 9 2.65 6.99 23.89
C LEU A 9 3.40 5.85 23.17
N LEU A 10 3.12 5.61 21.90
CA LEU A 10 3.58 4.43 21.14
C LEU A 10 3.78 4.76 19.65
N ILE A 11 4.75 5.65 19.35
CA ILE A 11 5.50 5.76 18.07
C ILE A 11 6.89 6.37 18.40
N PHE A 12 7.53 5.96 19.51
CA PHE A 12 8.66 6.71 20.05
C PHE A 12 9.76 5.80 20.57
N LEU A 13 10.56 5.22 19.66
CA LEU A 13 11.88 4.65 19.95
C LEU A 13 12.73 4.35 18.69
N LEU A 14 12.60 5.19 17.66
CA LEU A 14 13.41 5.15 16.43
C LEU A 14 14.56 6.15 16.54
N LEU A 15 15.79 5.65 16.55
CA LEU A 15 16.99 6.46 16.38
C LEU A 15 18.11 5.60 15.81
N HIS A 16 18.55 5.97 14.60
CA HIS A 16 19.88 5.84 14.02
C HIS A 16 20.75 4.60 14.36
N VAL A 17 21.07 3.83 13.31
CA VAL A 17 22.44 3.36 13.04
C VAL A 17 22.70 3.46 11.52
N LEU A 18 23.60 4.38 11.13
CA LEU A 18 24.14 4.61 9.77
C LEU A 18 23.16 5.19 8.70
N CYS A 19 23.00 6.51 8.71
CA CYS A 19 23.04 7.40 7.53
C CYS A 19 23.42 8.84 7.98
N GLY A 20 23.59 9.80 7.06
CA GLY A 20 23.89 11.22 7.38
C GLY A 20 23.93 12.15 6.16
N ALA A 21 24.18 13.45 6.40
CA ALA A 21 24.22 14.63 5.49
C ALA A 21 22.90 15.44 5.30
N ASP A 22 22.77 16.48 6.15
CA ASP A 22 22.50 17.93 5.90
C ASP A 22 21.50 18.50 4.84
N ALA A 23 20.85 19.61 5.27
CA ALA A 23 20.42 20.83 4.55
C ALA A 23 18.98 21.02 3.97
N ASP A 24 18.20 21.87 4.68
CA ASP A 24 17.31 23.01 4.30
C ASP A 24 16.33 23.01 3.08
N ALA A 25 15.18 23.69 3.24
CA ALA A 25 14.12 23.86 2.22
C ALA A 25 13.18 25.09 2.47
N GLY A 26 12.41 25.56 1.46
CA GLY A 26 11.35 26.59 1.67
C GLY A 26 10.41 26.99 0.49
N PHE A 27 9.10 26.72 0.66
CA PHE A 27 7.87 27.54 0.44
C PHE A 27 7.56 28.44 -0.83
N ILE A 28 6.26 28.45 -1.22
CA ILE A 28 5.41 29.46 -1.96
C ILE A 28 5.16 29.32 -3.50
N ASN A 29 3.93 29.45 -4.08
CA ASN A 29 2.55 28.92 -3.81
C ASN A 29 1.54 29.15 -5.02
N ASN A 30 0.40 28.44 -5.03
CA ASN A 30 -0.97 28.75 -5.59
C ASN A 30 -1.42 28.52 -7.08
N ILE A 31 -2.76 28.37 -7.22
CA ILE A 31 -3.54 27.63 -8.25
C ILE A 31 -5.00 28.16 -8.37
N SER A 32 -5.63 28.30 -9.57
CA SER A 32 -7.10 28.12 -9.81
C SER A 32 -7.57 27.96 -11.29
N GLY A 33 -8.60 27.12 -11.55
CA GLY A 33 -9.20 26.85 -12.88
C GLY A 33 -10.12 25.60 -12.89
N SER A 34 -10.69 25.17 -14.05
CA SER A 34 -11.71 24.07 -14.09
C SER A 34 -11.89 23.30 -15.44
N ALA A 35 -12.74 22.25 -15.45
CA ALA A 35 -12.88 21.15 -16.45
C ALA A 35 -14.38 20.92 -16.90
N THR A 36 -14.84 19.95 -17.73
CA THR A 36 -14.35 18.61 -18.18
C THR A 36 -14.62 18.34 -19.70
N PRO A 37 -15.48 17.43 -20.29
CA PRO A 37 -16.25 16.24 -19.86
C PRO A 37 -16.25 14.95 -20.77
N PHE A 38 -15.94 13.79 -20.16
CA PHE A 38 -16.56 12.43 -20.30
C PHE A 38 -16.64 11.55 -21.57
N SER A 39 -16.05 10.34 -21.45
CA SER A 39 -16.73 9.01 -21.37
C SER A 39 -15.70 7.92 -20.88
N LYS A 40 -15.96 6.62 -20.55
CA LYS A 40 -17.15 5.73 -20.45
C LYS A 40 -16.78 4.44 -19.64
N GLY A 41 -17.75 3.70 -19.06
CA GLY A 41 -17.57 2.32 -18.54
C GLY A 41 -17.34 2.18 -17.01
N PHE A 42 -17.90 1.15 -16.34
CA PHE A 42 -18.13 1.12 -14.88
C PHE A 42 -17.66 -0.19 -14.17
N SER A 43 -16.92 -0.07 -13.06
CA SER A 43 -16.68 -1.13 -12.04
C SER A 43 -16.25 -0.53 -10.68
N PRO A 44 -16.64 -1.09 -9.52
CA PRO A 44 -17.36 -0.48 -8.37
C PRO A 44 -16.94 0.90 -7.76
N LEU A 45 -16.17 1.75 -8.45
CA LEU A 45 -15.81 3.12 -8.03
C LEU A 45 -16.68 4.23 -8.66
N PHE A 46 -17.62 3.89 -9.54
CA PHE A 46 -18.26 4.86 -10.44
C PHE A 46 -19.69 5.22 -10.03
N GLY A 47 -19.94 6.52 -9.86
CA GLY A 47 -21.25 7.12 -10.11
C GLY A 47 -21.32 7.69 -11.53
N SER A 48 -22.52 7.87 -12.08
CA SER A 48 -22.76 8.54 -13.38
C SER A 48 -23.48 9.87 -13.17
N GLY A 49 -23.39 10.78 -14.13
CA GLY A 49 -24.16 12.02 -14.09
C GLY A 49 -23.86 13.01 -15.21
N PHE A 50 -24.59 14.12 -15.19
CA PHE A 50 -24.38 15.28 -16.06
C PHE A 50 -24.52 16.58 -15.25
N LYS A 51 -23.97 17.68 -15.80
CA LYS A 51 -23.96 19.04 -15.24
C LYS A 51 -24.42 20.03 -16.32
N SER A 52 -25.02 21.17 -15.96
CA SER A 52 -25.23 22.27 -16.90
C SER A 52 -23.89 22.89 -17.34
N SER A 53 -23.83 23.39 -18.57
CA SER A 53 -22.73 24.23 -19.07
C SER A 53 -22.57 25.48 -18.20
N ASP A 54 -23.71 26.12 -17.92
CA ASP A 54 -23.79 27.44 -17.32
C ASP A 54 -24.11 27.36 -15.83
N LEU A 55 -23.63 28.35 -15.08
CA LEU A 55 -24.14 28.70 -13.77
C LEU A 55 -25.41 29.55 -13.95
N TYR A 56 -26.31 29.50 -12.97
CA TYR A 56 -27.55 30.26 -12.97
C TYR A 56 -27.72 31.00 -11.66
N SER A 57 -27.96 32.31 -11.70
CA SER A 57 -28.20 33.15 -10.50
C SER A 57 -29.48 32.76 -9.77
N HIS A 58 -30.52 32.40 -10.54
CA HIS A 58 -31.82 31.87 -10.12
C HIS A 58 -32.38 31.03 -11.28
N GLY A 59 -33.37 30.17 -11.02
CA GLY A 59 -33.98 29.39 -12.10
C GLY A 59 -35.08 28.40 -11.71
N PHE A 60 -35.80 27.96 -12.75
CA PHE A 60 -36.71 26.84 -12.78
C PHE A 60 -36.00 25.68 -13.49
N PHE A 61 -35.76 24.59 -12.76
CA PHE A 61 -35.07 23.40 -13.23
C PHE A 61 -36.01 22.20 -13.13
N SER A 62 -36.38 21.61 -14.25
CA SER A 62 -37.34 20.50 -14.29
C SER A 62 -36.84 19.36 -15.14
N ALA A 63 -37.10 18.12 -14.73
CA ALA A 63 -36.90 16.93 -15.56
C ALA A 63 -38.01 15.92 -15.33
N LYS A 64 -38.36 15.15 -16.36
CA LYS A 64 -39.08 13.88 -16.19
C LYS A 64 -38.06 12.80 -15.90
N ILE A 65 -38.16 12.19 -14.72
CA ILE A 65 -37.23 11.17 -14.23
C ILE A 65 -38.00 9.86 -14.04
N LYS A 66 -37.39 8.74 -14.43
CA LYS A 66 -37.83 7.38 -14.12
C LYS A 66 -36.68 6.60 -13.50
N LEU A 67 -36.92 5.99 -12.34
CA LEU A 67 -35.90 5.39 -11.48
C LEU A 67 -35.69 3.89 -11.75
N PRO A 68 -34.53 3.31 -11.36
CA PRO A 68 -34.29 1.87 -11.47
C PRO A 68 -35.35 1.00 -10.76
N SER A 69 -35.60 -0.20 -11.28
CA SER A 69 -36.56 -1.18 -10.75
C SER A 69 -35.90 -2.28 -9.90
N ASP A 70 -36.71 -3.22 -9.40
CA ASP A 70 -36.30 -4.41 -8.66
C ASP A 70 -35.57 -4.18 -7.32
N TYR A 71 -34.28 -4.50 -7.21
CA TYR A 71 -33.50 -4.36 -5.98
C TYR A 71 -32.57 -3.17 -6.13
N THR A 72 -32.89 -2.06 -5.46
CA THR A 72 -32.16 -0.79 -5.59
C THR A 72 -31.55 -0.35 -4.27
N ALA A 73 -31.54 -1.21 -3.24
CA ALA A 73 -30.94 -0.89 -1.95
C ALA A 73 -29.48 -0.48 -2.13
N GLY A 74 -29.04 0.58 -1.46
CA GLY A 74 -27.73 1.20 -1.62
C GLY A 74 -27.65 2.22 -2.75
N ILE A 75 -28.46 2.15 -3.81
CA ILE A 75 -28.42 3.12 -4.91
C ILE A 75 -29.09 4.44 -4.48
N VAL A 76 -28.42 5.55 -4.80
CA VAL A 76 -29.00 6.91 -4.77
C VAL A 76 -29.01 7.50 -6.17
N VAL A 77 -30.09 8.18 -6.51
CA VAL A 77 -30.20 9.07 -7.69
C VAL A 77 -30.44 10.47 -7.16
N ALA A 78 -29.69 11.46 -7.65
CA ALA A 78 -29.87 12.86 -7.26
C ALA A 78 -30.20 13.75 -8.48
N PHE A 79 -30.99 14.80 -8.24
CA PHE A 79 -31.29 15.88 -9.18
C PHE A 79 -31.28 17.18 -8.38
N TYR A 80 -30.23 17.99 -8.53
CA TYR A 80 -29.86 19.01 -7.55
C TYR A 80 -29.10 20.17 -8.20
N THR A 81 -29.23 21.37 -7.66
CA THR A 81 -28.39 22.50 -8.05
C THR A 81 -27.32 22.73 -7.00
N THR A 82 -26.06 22.93 -7.39
CA THR A 82 -24.97 23.24 -6.45
C THR A 82 -23.92 24.14 -7.10
N ASN A 83 -23.09 24.76 -6.26
CA ASN A 83 -21.81 25.35 -6.66
C ASN A 83 -20.62 24.82 -5.85
N GLY A 84 -20.76 23.60 -5.31
CA GLY A 84 -19.73 22.86 -4.57
C GLY A 84 -18.35 22.82 -5.23
N ASP A 85 -18.28 22.70 -6.57
CA ASP A 85 -17.04 22.71 -7.35
C ASP A 85 -16.19 23.97 -7.08
N MET A 86 -16.85 25.14 -7.05
CA MET A 86 -16.24 26.47 -6.91
C MET A 86 -16.12 26.86 -5.44
N PHE A 87 -17.22 26.81 -4.70
CA PHE A 87 -17.31 27.30 -3.32
C PHE A 87 -17.19 26.17 -2.30
N ARG A 88 -16.18 25.28 -2.45
CA ARG A 88 -16.02 24.02 -1.69
C ARG A 88 -16.31 24.08 -0.18
N LYS A 89 -16.03 25.21 0.50
CA LYS A 89 -16.28 25.42 1.95
C LYS A 89 -17.53 26.27 2.27
N THR A 90 -18.11 26.95 1.30
CA THR A 90 -19.21 27.92 1.46
C THR A 90 -20.27 27.79 0.36
N HIS A 91 -20.49 26.58 -0.16
CA HIS A 91 -21.39 26.37 -1.30
C HIS A 91 -22.86 26.53 -0.94
N ASP A 92 -23.63 26.90 -1.96
CA ASP A 92 -25.08 26.87 -1.97
C ASP A 92 -25.50 25.59 -2.71
N GLU A 93 -26.55 24.91 -2.23
CA GLU A 93 -27.01 23.62 -2.78
C GLU A 93 -28.51 23.35 -2.45
N LEU A 94 -29.24 22.74 -3.40
CA LEU A 94 -30.66 22.39 -3.33
C LEU A 94 -30.92 21.01 -3.94
N ASP A 95 -31.42 20.07 -3.13
CA ASP A 95 -31.46 18.65 -3.50
C ASP A 95 -32.87 18.07 -3.72
N PHE A 96 -33.02 17.24 -4.75
CA PHE A 96 -33.79 16.00 -4.67
C PHE A 96 -32.81 14.81 -4.63
N GLU A 97 -32.89 13.99 -3.59
CA GLU A 97 -32.20 12.68 -3.53
C GLU A 97 -33.23 11.54 -3.40
N PHE A 98 -33.25 10.62 -4.36
CA PHE A 98 -34.03 9.40 -4.32
C PHE A 98 -33.20 8.27 -3.69
N LEU A 99 -33.74 7.67 -2.64
CA LEU A 99 -33.09 6.60 -1.88
C LEU A 99 -33.70 5.24 -2.26
N GLY A 100 -32.86 4.39 -2.86
CA GLY A 100 -33.24 3.05 -3.30
C GLY A 100 -33.55 2.09 -2.15
N ASN A 101 -34.13 0.93 -2.47
CA ASN A 101 -34.70 0.04 -1.46
C ASN A 101 -34.62 -1.45 -1.83
N ILE A 102 -34.79 -2.31 -0.84
CA ILE A 102 -34.83 -3.77 -1.05
C ILE A 102 -36.06 -4.14 -1.89
N ARG A 103 -35.91 -5.19 -2.72
CA ARG A 103 -36.93 -5.63 -3.68
C ARG A 103 -38.32 -5.75 -3.06
N GLY A 104 -39.31 -5.10 -3.68
CA GLY A 104 -40.69 -5.05 -3.19
C GLY A 104 -40.96 -4.04 -2.06
N LYS A 105 -40.03 -3.11 -1.79
CA LYS A 105 -40.27 -1.92 -0.98
C LYS A 105 -40.14 -0.67 -1.86
N ALA A 106 -41.02 0.31 -1.63
CA ALA A 106 -41.02 1.55 -2.39
C ALA A 106 -39.72 2.35 -2.20
N TRP A 107 -39.30 3.02 -3.28
CA TRP A 107 -38.37 4.14 -3.22
C TRP A 107 -38.82 5.20 -2.20
N ARG A 108 -37.86 5.91 -1.64
CA ARG A 108 -38.07 7.10 -0.80
C ARG A 108 -37.34 8.26 -1.42
N PHE A 109 -37.61 9.48 -1.00
CA PHE A 109 -36.78 10.61 -1.37
C PHE A 109 -36.59 11.58 -0.21
N GLN A 110 -35.60 12.45 -0.34
CA GLN A 110 -35.38 13.57 0.56
C GLN A 110 -35.11 14.83 -0.25
N THR A 111 -35.40 15.98 0.38
CA THR A 111 -35.06 17.30 -0.14
C THR A 111 -34.27 18.06 0.91
N ASN A 112 -33.34 18.88 0.45
CA ASN A 112 -32.41 19.59 1.32
C ASN A 112 -32.16 21.00 0.80
N MET A 113 -31.58 21.83 1.67
CA MET A 113 -31.09 23.15 1.30
C MET A 113 -29.90 23.48 2.18
N TYR A 114 -28.83 23.93 1.53
CA TYR A 114 -27.63 24.48 2.13
C TYR A 114 -27.39 25.87 1.54
N GLY A 115 -27.34 26.90 2.37
CA GLY A 115 -26.77 28.21 1.99
C GLY A 115 -25.39 28.40 2.63
N ASN A 116 -24.47 29.01 1.90
CA ASN A 116 -23.14 29.45 2.30
C ASN A 116 -22.32 28.42 3.11
N GLY A 117 -22.38 27.14 2.72
CA GLY A 117 -21.66 26.03 3.35
C GLY A 117 -22.28 25.49 4.63
N SER A 118 -23.57 25.71 4.86
CA SER A 118 -24.31 25.22 6.05
C SER A 118 -24.53 23.69 6.11
N THR A 119 -23.63 22.89 5.56
CA THR A 119 -23.71 21.42 5.45
C THR A 119 -23.97 20.71 6.79
N SER A 120 -23.31 21.18 7.85
CA SER A 120 -23.54 20.71 9.23
C SER A 120 -24.97 20.98 9.75
N ARG A 121 -25.65 21.99 9.21
CA ARG A 121 -26.98 22.49 9.60
C ARG A 121 -28.03 22.41 8.46
N GLY A 122 -27.89 21.47 7.52
CA GLY A 122 -28.79 21.28 6.37
C GLY A 122 -30.28 21.13 6.69
N ARG A 123 -31.12 21.67 5.81
CA ARG A 123 -32.59 21.73 5.93
C ARG A 123 -33.26 20.49 5.35
N GLU A 124 -33.00 19.36 5.97
CA GLU A 124 -33.40 18.05 5.46
C GLU A 124 -34.87 17.69 5.78
N GLU A 125 -35.64 17.31 4.76
CA GLU A 125 -36.97 16.68 4.90
C GLU A 125 -37.05 15.40 4.06
N ARG A 126 -37.58 14.31 4.64
CA ARG A 126 -37.66 12.99 3.99
C ARG A 126 -39.10 12.51 3.82
N TYR A 127 -39.37 11.88 2.68
CA TYR A 127 -40.70 11.65 2.14
C TYR A 127 -40.88 10.25 1.51
N TYR A 128 -42.11 9.76 1.53
CA TYR A 128 -42.61 8.69 0.69
C TYR A 128 -43.22 9.24 -0.60
N LEU A 129 -43.23 8.44 -1.67
CA LEU A 129 -43.98 8.77 -2.90
C LEU A 129 -45.39 8.16 -2.85
N TRP A 130 -46.32 8.77 -3.59
CA TRP A 130 -47.70 8.27 -3.74
C TRP A 130 -47.90 7.35 -4.96
N PHE A 131 -46.82 7.14 -5.71
CA PHE A 131 -46.71 6.32 -6.91
C PHE A 131 -45.42 5.49 -6.85
N ASP A 132 -45.18 4.68 -7.88
CA ASP A 132 -43.98 3.86 -8.03
C ASP A 132 -43.08 4.47 -9.13
N PRO A 133 -42.01 5.22 -8.77
CA PRO A 133 -41.21 5.99 -9.73
C PRO A 133 -40.37 5.12 -10.67
N SER A 134 -40.44 3.80 -10.55
CA SER A 134 -39.75 2.85 -11.44
C SER A 134 -40.58 2.39 -12.64
N LYS A 135 -41.87 2.75 -12.68
CA LYS A 135 -42.79 2.32 -13.76
C LYS A 135 -42.86 3.32 -14.89
N ASP A 136 -43.19 4.56 -14.55
CA ASP A 136 -43.46 5.64 -15.49
C ASP A 136 -42.60 6.87 -15.15
N PHE A 137 -42.55 7.83 -16.08
CA PHE A 137 -41.85 9.08 -15.89
C PHE A 137 -42.68 10.07 -15.07
N HIS A 138 -42.09 10.61 -13.99
CA HIS A 138 -42.68 11.64 -13.17
C HIS A 138 -41.87 12.94 -13.27
N ARG A 139 -42.53 14.11 -13.27
CA ARG A 139 -41.84 15.40 -13.37
C ARG A 139 -41.41 15.88 -11.99
N TYR A 140 -40.11 16.10 -11.82
CA TYR A 140 -39.51 16.70 -10.63
C TYR A 140 -38.99 18.09 -10.99
N THR A 141 -39.29 19.09 -10.17
CA THR A 141 -38.91 20.48 -10.43
C THR A 141 -38.41 21.18 -9.18
N ILE A 142 -37.28 21.88 -9.31
CA ILE A 142 -36.78 22.87 -8.33
C ILE A 142 -37.03 24.25 -8.95
N LEU A 143 -37.85 25.08 -8.30
CA LEU A 143 -37.89 26.51 -8.53
C LEU A 143 -37.08 27.20 -7.43
N TRP A 144 -36.16 28.07 -7.80
CA TRP A 144 -35.38 28.90 -6.88
C TRP A 144 -35.29 30.34 -7.40
N THR A 145 -35.58 31.29 -6.52
CA THR A 145 -35.61 32.74 -6.78
C THR A 145 -35.03 33.51 -5.59
N THR A 146 -34.80 34.82 -5.77
CA THR A 146 -34.35 35.75 -4.70
C THR A 146 -35.17 35.72 -3.40
N LYS A 147 -36.42 35.22 -3.44
CA LYS A 147 -37.43 35.32 -2.37
C LYS A 147 -37.97 33.96 -1.91
N ILE A 148 -38.01 32.95 -2.78
CA ILE A 148 -38.68 31.67 -2.51
C ILE A 148 -38.02 30.50 -3.25
N ILE A 149 -38.00 29.34 -2.60
CA ILE A 149 -37.68 28.03 -3.20
C ILE A 149 -38.93 27.15 -3.10
N ILE A 150 -39.28 26.47 -4.18
CA ILE A 150 -40.41 25.53 -4.21
C ILE A 150 -39.99 24.24 -4.93
N PHE A 151 -40.21 23.11 -4.27
CA PHE A 151 -40.03 21.78 -4.85
C PHE A 151 -41.39 21.25 -5.31
N TYR A 152 -41.48 20.76 -6.56
CA TYR A 152 -42.68 20.15 -7.14
C TYR A 152 -42.45 18.72 -7.58
N ILE A 153 -43.52 17.92 -7.50
CA ILE A 153 -43.64 16.60 -8.15
C ILE A 153 -44.99 16.58 -8.89
N ASP A 154 -44.97 16.32 -10.20
CA ASP A 154 -46.15 16.31 -11.09
C ASP A 154 -47.06 17.54 -10.88
N ASP A 155 -46.45 18.73 -10.93
CA ASP A 155 -47.07 20.06 -10.74
C ASP A 155 -47.74 20.30 -9.36
N VAL A 156 -47.63 19.33 -8.43
CA VAL A 156 -48.00 19.48 -7.01
C VAL A 156 -46.79 19.99 -6.23
N PRO A 157 -46.85 21.17 -5.59
CA PRO A 157 -45.78 21.60 -4.69
C PRO A 157 -45.78 20.71 -3.45
N ILE A 158 -44.60 20.19 -3.12
CA ILE A 158 -44.39 19.31 -1.97
C ILE A 158 -43.77 20.05 -0.78
N ARG A 159 -43.03 21.14 -1.06
CA ARG A 159 -42.28 21.92 -0.08
C ARG A 159 -42.10 23.37 -0.57
N GLU A 160 -42.34 24.31 0.33
CA GLU A 160 -42.25 25.77 0.13
C GLU A 160 -41.25 26.32 1.16
N ILE A 161 -40.22 27.06 0.74
CA ILE A 161 -39.24 27.73 1.63
C ILE A 161 -39.23 29.22 1.27
N VAL A 162 -39.81 30.06 2.12
CA VAL A 162 -39.84 31.52 1.93
C VAL A 162 -38.64 32.14 2.64
N ARG A 163 -37.86 32.94 1.91
CA ARG A 163 -36.73 33.68 2.47
C ARG A 163 -37.20 34.69 3.52
N ASN A 164 -36.50 34.73 4.64
CA ASN A 164 -36.64 35.78 5.66
C ASN A 164 -35.26 36.24 6.10
N ASP A 165 -35.13 37.49 6.54
CA ASP A 165 -33.82 38.12 6.81
C ASP A 165 -33.03 37.41 7.92
N ALA A 166 -33.72 36.76 8.86
CA ALA A 166 -33.12 35.98 9.94
C ALA A 166 -32.45 34.67 9.47
N MET A 167 -32.67 34.24 8.22
CA MET A 167 -31.86 33.18 7.60
C MET A 167 -30.45 33.67 7.27
N GLY A 168 -30.27 34.97 7.01
CA GLY A 168 -28.99 35.54 6.58
C GLY A 168 -28.40 34.76 5.38
N ALA A 169 -27.21 34.19 5.59
CA ALA A 169 -26.48 33.42 4.58
C ALA A 169 -26.91 31.92 4.48
N ASP A 170 -27.89 31.47 5.27
CA ASP A 170 -28.41 30.10 5.18
C ASP A 170 -29.38 29.87 4.00
N PHE A 171 -29.75 30.91 3.24
CA PHE A 171 -30.56 30.82 2.01
C PHE A 171 -29.65 30.94 0.77
N PRO A 172 -29.77 30.05 -0.24
CA PRO A 172 -29.02 30.12 -1.51
C PRO A 172 -29.18 31.44 -2.29
N LEU A 173 -28.06 32.08 -2.62
CA LEU A 173 -27.97 33.37 -3.33
C LEU A 173 -26.79 33.46 -4.32
N LYS A 174 -25.87 32.50 -4.33
CA LYS A 174 -24.75 32.42 -5.29
C LYS A 174 -25.17 31.61 -6.51
N PRO A 175 -24.72 31.95 -7.73
CA PRO A 175 -25.04 31.16 -8.92
C PRO A 175 -24.70 29.68 -8.76
N MET A 176 -25.59 28.79 -9.22
CA MET A 176 -25.45 27.34 -9.14
C MET A 176 -25.59 26.69 -10.52
N ALA A 177 -24.88 25.58 -10.75
CA ALA A 177 -25.12 24.71 -11.90
C ALA A 177 -26.12 23.60 -11.50
N LEU A 178 -26.87 23.08 -12.47
CA LEU A 178 -27.73 21.91 -12.26
C LEU A 178 -26.92 20.63 -12.49
N TYR A 179 -27.09 19.65 -11.62
CA TYR A 179 -26.50 18.32 -11.68
C TYR A 179 -27.59 17.25 -11.60
N ALA A 180 -27.35 16.13 -12.26
CA ALA A 180 -28.10 14.90 -12.02
C ALA A 180 -27.13 13.73 -11.95
N THR A 181 -27.24 12.88 -10.92
CA THR A 181 -26.28 11.78 -10.69
C THR A 181 -26.97 10.49 -10.24
N ILE A 182 -26.26 9.35 -10.39
CA ILE A 182 -26.62 8.04 -9.83
C ILE A 182 -25.35 7.38 -9.28
N TRP A 183 -25.38 6.92 -8.04
CA TRP A 183 -24.18 6.43 -7.33
C TRP A 183 -24.51 5.41 -6.21
N ASP A 184 -23.49 4.72 -5.72
CA ASP A 184 -23.60 3.74 -4.64
C ASP A 184 -23.39 4.39 -3.26
N ALA A 185 -24.48 4.49 -2.52
CA ALA A 185 -24.58 5.00 -1.16
C ALA A 185 -24.82 3.87 -0.13
N SER A 186 -24.30 2.67 -0.42
CA SER A 186 -24.42 1.44 0.37
C SER A 186 -24.28 1.58 1.88
N ASP A 187 -23.46 2.51 2.37
CA ASP A 187 -23.18 2.68 3.80
C ASP A 187 -24.23 3.50 4.57
N TRP A 188 -25.19 4.15 3.90
CA TRP A 188 -26.21 4.95 4.59
C TRP A 188 -27.61 4.91 3.98
N ALA A 189 -27.77 4.93 2.65
CA ALA A 189 -29.04 5.27 2.00
C ALA A 189 -30.21 4.35 2.41
N THR A 190 -30.04 3.04 2.26
CA THR A 190 -31.12 2.09 2.56
C THR A 190 -31.03 1.58 3.99
N SER A 191 -31.90 2.14 4.84
CA SER A 191 -32.03 1.76 6.26
C SER A 191 -30.76 1.98 7.10
N GLY A 192 -29.97 3.01 6.80
CA GLY A 192 -28.74 3.31 7.56
C GLY A 192 -27.62 2.33 7.26
N GLY A 193 -27.41 2.00 5.99
CA GLY A 193 -26.36 1.09 5.52
C GLY A 193 -26.64 -0.41 5.70
N LYS A 194 -27.78 -0.77 6.31
CA LYS A 194 -28.13 -2.17 6.60
C LYS A 194 -28.30 -3.03 5.33
N TYR A 195 -28.73 -2.43 4.22
CA TYR A 195 -28.94 -3.11 2.95
C TYR A 195 -28.14 -2.42 1.86
N ARG A 196 -27.03 -3.04 1.45
CA ARG A 196 -26.08 -2.53 0.45
C ARG A 196 -26.50 -2.86 -0.98
N THR A 197 -25.87 -2.17 -1.94
CA THR A 197 -25.99 -2.40 -3.38
C THR A 197 -25.63 -3.83 -3.74
N ASN A 198 -26.54 -4.50 -4.43
CA ASN A 198 -26.36 -5.85 -4.92
C ASN A 198 -26.21 -5.81 -6.44
N TYR A 199 -24.98 -5.66 -6.91
CA TYR A 199 -24.62 -5.54 -8.32
C TYR A 199 -25.06 -6.70 -9.22
N LYS A 200 -25.60 -7.79 -8.67
CA LYS A 200 -26.34 -8.83 -9.45
C LYS A 200 -27.63 -8.32 -10.09
N TYR A 201 -28.11 -7.14 -9.71
CA TYR A 201 -29.26 -6.44 -10.29
C TYR A 201 -28.84 -5.24 -11.17
N ALA A 202 -27.54 -5.07 -11.44
CA ALA A 202 -27.05 -4.09 -12.41
C ALA A 202 -27.36 -4.55 -13.85
N PRO A 203 -27.47 -3.63 -14.84
CA PRO A 203 -27.28 -2.18 -14.72
C PRO A 203 -28.46 -1.48 -14.03
N PHE A 204 -28.16 -0.57 -13.11
CA PHE A 204 -29.14 0.33 -12.51
C PHE A 204 -29.35 1.52 -13.44
N VAL A 205 -30.41 1.48 -14.25
CA VAL A 205 -30.70 2.52 -15.24
C VAL A 205 -31.71 3.53 -14.66
N VAL A 206 -31.31 4.80 -14.64
CA VAL A 206 -32.20 5.94 -14.48
C VAL A 206 -32.41 6.58 -15.85
N GLU A 207 -33.64 6.90 -16.20
CA GLU A 207 -33.98 7.56 -17.46
C GLU A 207 -34.39 9.01 -17.20
N PHE A 208 -33.85 9.94 -18.00
CA PHE A 208 -34.17 11.36 -17.98
C PHE A 208 -34.75 11.78 -19.33
N THR A 209 -35.81 12.57 -19.32
CA THR A 209 -36.37 13.21 -20.52
C THR A 209 -36.99 14.56 -20.14
N ASP A 210 -37.38 15.37 -21.13
CA ASP A 210 -38.15 16.60 -20.90
C ASP A 210 -37.48 17.54 -19.87
N LEU A 211 -36.16 17.70 -20.04
CA LEU A 211 -35.27 18.53 -19.22
C LEU A 211 -35.44 20.00 -19.62
N VAL A 212 -35.76 20.84 -18.65
CA VAL A 212 -35.97 22.28 -18.79
C VAL A 212 -35.03 23.01 -17.85
N LEU A 213 -34.19 23.87 -18.42
CA LEU A 213 -33.36 24.84 -17.70
C LEU A 213 -33.89 26.23 -18.05
N HIS A 214 -34.51 26.93 -17.10
CA HIS A 214 -35.03 28.28 -17.30
C HIS A 214 -34.58 29.21 -16.17
N GLY A 215 -33.44 29.86 -16.37
CA GLY A 215 -32.83 30.80 -15.42
C GLY A 215 -32.16 31.98 -16.11
N CYS A 216 -31.53 32.86 -15.33
CA CYS A 216 -30.54 33.78 -15.86
C CYS A 216 -29.14 33.13 -15.79
N PRO A 217 -28.52 32.76 -16.92
CA PRO A 217 -27.16 32.21 -16.92
C PRO A 217 -26.14 33.30 -16.55
N THR A 218 -25.05 32.89 -15.92
CA THR A 218 -23.96 33.78 -15.48
C THR A 218 -22.61 33.27 -16.01
N ASP A 219 -21.84 34.16 -16.65
CA ASP A 219 -20.47 33.84 -17.09
C ASP A 219 -19.51 33.85 -15.87
N PRO A 220 -18.69 32.80 -15.65
CA PRO A 220 -17.69 32.79 -14.58
C PRO A 220 -16.57 33.85 -14.70
N LEU A 221 -16.39 34.49 -15.86
CA LEU A 221 -15.27 35.38 -16.17
C LEU A 221 -15.58 36.89 -16.04
N GLU A 222 -16.85 37.29 -15.95
CA GLU A 222 -17.22 38.70 -15.77
C GLU A 222 -17.44 39.05 -14.28
N GLU A 223 -16.45 39.67 -13.63
CA GLU A 223 -16.60 40.24 -12.27
C GLU A 223 -17.57 41.45 -12.21
N VAL A 224 -18.10 41.91 -13.36
CA VAL A 224 -19.09 42.97 -13.43
C VAL A 224 -20.49 42.35 -13.39
N VAL A 225 -21.34 42.81 -12.47
CA VAL A 225 -22.74 42.34 -12.36
C VAL A 225 -23.48 42.59 -13.68
N ALA A 226 -23.69 41.52 -14.44
CA ALA A 226 -24.36 41.54 -15.74
C ALA A 226 -25.74 42.20 -15.60
N THR A 227 -25.87 43.39 -16.19
CA THR A 227 -27.00 44.31 -15.93
C THR A 227 -28.28 43.93 -16.69
N SER A 228 -28.42 42.64 -17.03
CA SER A 228 -29.41 42.06 -17.94
C SER A 228 -30.24 40.93 -17.30
N CYS A 229 -29.95 40.52 -16.05
CA CYS A 229 -30.72 39.46 -15.38
C CYS A 229 -32.03 39.94 -14.73
N SER A 230 -32.24 41.25 -14.53
CA SER A 230 -33.43 41.80 -13.87
C SER A 230 -34.73 41.24 -14.45
N ASP A 231 -34.85 41.32 -15.76
CA ASP A 231 -36.09 41.07 -16.48
C ASP A 231 -36.46 39.58 -16.44
N ARG A 232 -35.45 38.70 -16.43
CA ARG A 232 -35.62 37.24 -16.29
C ARG A 232 -35.90 36.80 -14.85
N ASP A 233 -35.26 37.43 -13.87
CA ASP A 233 -35.52 37.14 -12.45
C ASP A 233 -36.90 37.66 -12.03
N ASP A 234 -37.36 38.78 -12.58
CA ASP A 234 -38.74 39.27 -12.41
C ASP A 234 -39.76 38.46 -13.21
N GLU A 235 -39.44 37.95 -14.42
CA GLU A 235 -40.28 36.97 -15.14
C GLU A 235 -40.43 35.68 -14.32
N LEU A 236 -39.33 35.13 -13.79
CA LEU A 236 -39.33 33.96 -12.90
C LEU A 236 -40.08 34.20 -11.58
N ALA A 237 -40.09 35.43 -11.06
CA ALA A 237 -40.80 35.79 -9.84
C ALA A 237 -42.28 36.16 -10.06
N SER A 238 -42.70 36.44 -11.29
CA SER A 238 -44.07 36.83 -11.65
C SER A 238 -44.87 35.76 -12.39
N ALA A 239 -44.22 34.73 -12.92
CA ALA A 239 -44.87 33.57 -13.55
C ALA A 239 -45.81 32.82 -12.59
N ASP A 240 -46.90 32.24 -13.12
CA ASP A 240 -47.94 31.54 -12.34
C ASP A 240 -47.39 30.47 -11.38
N PHE A 241 -46.32 29.77 -11.79
CA PHE A 241 -45.66 28.74 -10.99
C PHE A 241 -44.82 29.27 -9.82
N ALA A 242 -44.56 30.58 -9.72
CA ALA A 242 -43.87 31.17 -8.58
C ALA A 242 -44.78 31.49 -7.39
N SER A 243 -46.11 31.41 -7.58
CA SER A 243 -47.11 31.64 -6.53
C SER A 243 -47.89 30.37 -6.20
N ILE A 244 -47.87 29.94 -4.93
CA ILE A 244 -48.66 28.78 -4.51
C ILE A 244 -50.12 29.20 -4.30
N THR A 245 -50.97 28.85 -5.26
CA THR A 245 -52.43 29.09 -5.18
C THR A 245 -53.05 28.41 -3.95
N PRO A 246 -54.21 28.87 -3.42
CA PRO A 246 -54.87 28.22 -2.28
C PRO A 246 -55.18 26.72 -2.52
N LYS A 247 -55.46 26.33 -3.76
CA LYS A 247 -55.66 24.94 -4.18
C LYS A 247 -54.36 24.13 -4.06
N GLN A 248 -53.24 24.66 -4.56
CA GLN A 248 -51.93 24.02 -4.43
C GLN A 248 -51.43 23.99 -2.97
N ARG A 249 -51.64 25.04 -2.17
CA ARG A 249 -51.23 25.04 -0.74
C ARG A 249 -52.03 24.01 0.07
N LEU A 250 -53.30 23.79 -0.26
CA LEU A 250 -54.09 22.69 0.30
C LEU A 250 -53.61 21.31 -0.20
N ALA A 251 -53.17 21.19 -1.46
CA ALA A 251 -52.57 19.95 -1.98
C ALA A 251 -51.23 19.64 -1.28
N MET A 252 -50.35 20.62 -1.12
CA MET A 252 -49.09 20.51 -0.38
C MET A 252 -49.33 20.07 1.06
N LYS A 253 -50.29 20.67 1.78
CA LYS A 253 -50.63 20.26 3.15
C LYS A 253 -51.17 18.82 3.22
N LYS A 254 -51.98 18.39 2.24
CA LYS A 254 -52.45 17.00 2.13
C LYS A 254 -51.33 16.01 1.78
N PHE A 255 -50.36 16.42 0.97
CA PHE A 255 -49.18 15.62 0.67
C PHE A 255 -48.30 15.47 1.92
N ARG A 256 -47.84 16.59 2.51
CA ARG A 256 -46.98 16.60 3.71
C ARG A 256 -47.58 15.73 4.81
N GLY A 257 -48.81 16.03 5.23
CA GLY A 257 -49.52 15.33 6.31
C GLY A 257 -49.87 13.85 6.06
N LYS A 258 -49.47 13.26 4.92
CA LYS A 258 -49.61 11.83 4.62
C LYS A 258 -48.28 11.14 4.27
N TYR A 259 -47.32 11.86 3.71
CA TYR A 259 -46.13 11.27 3.08
C TYR A 259 -44.79 11.70 3.69
N ILE A 260 -44.73 12.76 4.51
CA ILE A 260 -43.51 13.12 5.23
C ILE A 260 -43.21 12.09 6.34
N TYR A 261 -41.95 11.78 6.60
CA TYR A 261 -41.55 10.92 7.73
C TYR A 261 -40.35 11.44 8.55
N TYR A 262 -39.61 12.43 8.04
CA TYR A 262 -38.66 13.22 8.80
C TYR A 262 -38.71 14.68 8.37
N SER A 263 -38.62 15.62 9.33
CA SER A 263 -38.39 17.03 9.05
C SER A 263 -37.54 17.69 10.14
N TYR A 264 -36.50 18.39 9.70
CA TYR A 264 -35.56 19.14 10.55
C TYR A 264 -36.26 20.16 11.48
N CYS A 265 -37.40 20.74 11.07
CA CYS A 265 -38.15 21.70 11.89
C CYS A 265 -38.71 21.12 13.20
N TYR A 266 -38.82 19.79 13.29
CA TYR A 266 -39.22 19.06 14.49
C TYR A 266 -38.07 18.29 15.16
N ASP A 267 -36.85 18.35 14.60
CA ASP A 267 -35.65 17.75 15.18
C ASP A 267 -35.03 18.67 16.25
N ARG A 268 -35.55 18.55 17.48
CA ARG A 268 -35.08 19.30 18.65
C ARG A 268 -33.80 18.77 19.27
N LEU A 269 -33.23 17.67 18.75
CA LEU A 269 -31.88 17.24 19.09
C LEU A 269 -30.83 17.94 18.21
N ARG A 270 -31.12 18.11 16.91
CA ARG A 270 -30.25 18.86 15.98
C ARG A 270 -30.46 20.38 16.07
N TYR A 271 -31.70 20.83 16.32
CA TYR A 271 -32.11 22.23 16.40
C TYR A 271 -32.97 22.48 17.66
N PRO A 272 -32.35 22.72 18.83
CA PRO A 272 -33.08 22.98 20.08
C PRO A 272 -34.13 24.11 19.96
N VAL A 273 -33.75 25.17 19.24
CA VAL A 273 -34.66 26.19 18.69
C VAL A 273 -34.76 25.93 17.18
N PRO A 274 -35.96 25.90 16.57
CA PRO A 274 -36.10 25.74 15.13
C PRO A 274 -35.45 26.89 14.35
N PRO A 275 -34.88 26.63 13.16
CA PRO A 275 -34.51 27.68 12.21
C PRO A 275 -35.67 28.62 11.87
N SER A 276 -35.38 29.87 11.48
CA SER A 276 -36.39 30.93 11.34
C SER A 276 -37.37 30.70 10.18
N GLU A 277 -36.99 29.88 9.20
CA GLU A 277 -37.85 29.42 8.10
C GLU A 277 -38.91 28.37 8.50
N CYS A 278 -38.85 27.81 9.71
CA CYS A 278 -39.72 26.71 10.14
C CYS A 278 -41.12 27.16 10.60
N VAL A 279 -42.12 27.02 9.72
CA VAL A 279 -43.54 27.19 10.07
C VAL A 279 -44.05 25.97 10.86
N ILE A 280 -44.08 26.09 12.18
CA ILE A 280 -44.50 25.02 13.10
C ILE A 280 -46.04 24.89 13.11
N ASP A 281 -46.60 23.91 12.39
CA ASP A 281 -48.00 23.53 12.53
C ASP A 281 -48.20 22.71 13.82
N PRO A 282 -49.10 23.12 14.75
CA PRO A 282 -49.30 22.42 16.03
C PRO A 282 -49.82 20.98 15.91
N ILE A 283 -50.51 20.63 14.82
CA ILE A 283 -51.05 19.30 14.57
C ILE A 283 -49.94 18.39 14.02
N GLU A 284 -49.13 18.91 13.09
CA GLU A 284 -47.96 18.21 12.55
C GLU A 284 -46.91 17.96 13.67
N MET A 285 -46.66 18.95 14.53
CA MET A 285 -45.77 18.84 15.69
C MET A 285 -46.15 17.70 16.65
N GLN A 286 -47.45 17.39 16.80
CA GLN A 286 -47.90 16.28 17.66
C GLN A 286 -47.51 14.91 17.10
N GLN A 287 -47.28 14.77 15.79
CA GLN A 287 -46.96 13.49 15.15
C GLN A 287 -45.46 13.15 15.24
N PHE A 288 -44.59 14.15 15.35
CA PHE A 288 -43.14 14.00 15.40
C PHE A 288 -42.57 13.78 16.81
N LYS A 289 -41.53 12.95 16.93
CA LYS A 289 -40.63 12.86 18.09
C LYS A 289 -39.64 14.03 18.07
N ASN A 290 -39.01 14.33 19.20
CA ASN A 290 -37.93 15.33 19.30
C ASN A 290 -36.71 15.02 18.41
N THR A 291 -36.65 13.84 17.78
CA THR A 291 -35.65 13.41 16.79
C THR A 291 -36.05 13.72 15.35
N GLY A 292 -37.05 14.59 15.13
CA GLY A 292 -37.57 14.94 13.80
C GLY A 292 -38.28 13.81 13.05
N ARG A 293 -38.36 12.59 13.60
CA ARG A 293 -39.03 11.40 13.01
C ARG A 293 -40.41 11.18 13.59
N LEU A 294 -41.32 10.57 12.83
CA LEU A 294 -42.67 10.23 13.31
C LEU A 294 -42.66 9.34 14.57
N LYS A 295 -43.71 9.46 15.39
CA LYS A 295 -43.84 8.73 16.67
C LYS A 295 -44.06 7.22 16.55
N PHE A 296 -44.60 6.73 15.43
CA PHE A 296 -44.98 5.33 15.25
C PHE A 296 -44.27 4.67 14.06
N ASP A 297 -43.14 3.99 14.32
CA ASP A 297 -42.69 2.84 13.49
C ASP A 297 -41.68 1.95 14.26
N GLU A 298 -42.11 1.29 15.33
CA GLU A 298 -41.27 0.41 16.15
C GLU A 298 -41.86 -1.01 16.27
N LYS A 299 -41.61 -1.81 15.22
CA LYS A 299 -41.67 -3.28 15.30
C LYS A 299 -40.50 -3.89 14.51
N HIS A 300 -39.41 -4.24 15.21
CA HIS A 300 -38.86 -5.62 15.26
C HIS A 300 -37.44 -5.67 15.88
N HIS A 301 -37.26 -6.63 16.80
CA HIS A 301 -36.00 -7.17 17.33
C HIS A 301 -35.02 -6.24 18.06
N HIS A 302 -35.14 -6.20 19.39
CA HIS A 302 -33.97 -6.05 20.26
C HIS A 302 -33.01 -7.24 20.13
N ARG A 303 -31.72 -6.97 20.00
CA ARG A 303 -30.66 -7.68 20.72
C ARG A 303 -29.79 -6.62 21.41
N ARG A 304 -29.34 -6.90 22.63
CA ARG A 304 -28.32 -6.07 23.30
C ARG A 304 -26.99 -6.29 22.61
N ASP A 305 -26.24 -5.22 22.41
CA ASP A 305 -24.82 -5.27 22.08
C ASP A 305 -24.09 -4.26 22.99
N GLU A 306 -22.96 -4.67 23.56
CA GLU A 306 -22.21 -3.87 24.53
C GLU A 306 -21.08 -3.12 23.81
N SER A 307 -21.36 -1.87 23.43
CA SER A 307 -20.46 -1.06 22.61
C SER A 307 -19.14 -0.69 23.32
N ARG A 308 -18.17 -1.61 23.34
CA ARG A 308 -16.77 -1.32 23.69
C ARG A 308 -16.14 -0.44 22.60
N ARG A 309 -16.09 0.87 22.84
CA ARG A 309 -15.31 1.80 22.01
C ARG A 309 -13.84 1.33 21.95
N ARG A 310 -13.33 1.05 20.75
CA ARG A 310 -11.89 0.88 20.49
C ARG A 310 -11.29 2.27 20.28
N GLU A 311 -10.49 2.72 21.26
CA GLU A 311 -9.59 3.87 21.08
C GLU A 311 -8.37 3.41 20.26
N LEU A 312 -7.86 4.27 19.37
CA LEU A 312 -6.67 3.99 18.56
C LEU A 312 -5.45 3.84 19.47
N ARG A 313 -4.79 2.69 19.39
CA ARG A 313 -3.43 2.49 19.92
C ARG A 313 -2.50 2.45 18.72
N HIS A 314 -1.56 3.38 18.66
CA HIS A 314 -0.37 3.18 17.83
C HIS A 314 0.61 2.23 18.56
N PRO A 315 1.59 1.62 17.88
CA PRO A 315 2.61 0.76 18.50
C PRO A 315 4.05 1.33 18.41
N ASP A 316 4.96 0.87 19.26
CA ASP A 316 6.39 1.24 19.16
C ASP A 316 7.09 0.42 18.06
N LEU A 317 7.88 1.08 17.22
CA LEU A 317 8.22 0.56 15.89
C LEU A 317 9.72 0.56 15.61
N ARG A 318 10.20 -0.43 14.87
CA ARG A 318 11.61 -0.57 14.43
C ARG A 318 11.70 -1.19 13.04
N CYS A 319 12.57 -0.68 12.18
CA CYS A 319 13.07 -1.44 11.04
C CYS A 319 14.43 -2.07 11.40
N LEU A 320 14.60 -3.36 11.14
CA LEU A 320 15.85 -4.10 11.36
C LEU A 320 16.31 -4.75 10.06
N HIS A 321 17.61 -4.68 9.79
CA HIS A 321 18.27 -5.28 8.63
C HIS A 321 19.10 -6.48 9.13
N PRO A 322 18.60 -7.74 9.10
CA PRO A 322 19.30 -8.84 9.78
C PRO A 322 20.70 -9.10 9.23
N LEU A 323 20.90 -9.03 7.91
CA LEU A 323 22.20 -9.33 7.27
C LEU A 323 22.98 -8.11 6.76
N LYS A 324 22.66 -6.88 7.23
CA LYS A 324 23.43 -5.66 6.88
C LYS A 324 24.95 -5.91 7.06
N PRO A 325 25.81 -5.61 6.07
CA PRO A 325 27.25 -5.83 6.18
C PRO A 325 27.84 -5.21 7.46
N LEU A 326 28.68 -5.98 8.16
CA LEU A 326 29.37 -5.51 9.37
C LEU A 326 30.66 -4.77 8.98
N PRO A 327 31.14 -3.81 9.77
CA PRO A 327 32.44 -3.18 9.55
C PRO A 327 33.56 -4.24 9.55
N ALA A 328 34.56 -4.08 8.68
CA ALA A 328 35.65 -5.06 8.53
C ALA A 328 36.48 -5.31 9.81
N ALA A 329 36.37 -4.44 10.82
CA ALA A 329 36.98 -4.61 12.14
C ALA A 329 36.21 -5.57 13.07
N THR A 330 34.93 -5.87 12.81
CA THR A 330 34.10 -6.76 13.63
C THR A 330 34.36 -8.23 13.26
N PRO A 331 34.90 -9.06 14.16
CA PRO A 331 35.28 -10.42 13.83
C PRO A 331 34.07 -11.37 13.77
N LEU A 332 34.14 -12.36 12.87
CA LEU A 332 33.35 -13.59 12.97
C LEU A 332 33.93 -14.46 14.08
N LEU A 333 33.10 -14.89 15.03
CA LEU A 333 33.54 -15.70 16.18
C LEU A 333 33.45 -17.19 15.86
N PRO A 334 34.56 -17.96 15.89
CA PRO A 334 34.60 -19.37 15.47
C PRO A 334 34.09 -20.33 16.57
N TYR A 335 33.10 -19.91 17.36
CA TYR A 335 32.58 -20.66 18.50
C TYR A 335 31.11 -20.35 18.77
N SER A 336 30.42 -21.30 19.40
CA SER A 336 29.00 -21.16 19.75
C SER A 336 28.74 -20.04 20.80
N PRO A 337 27.62 -19.32 20.69
CA PRO A 337 27.26 -18.20 21.57
C PRO A 337 27.00 -18.66 23.02
N LEU A 338 27.55 -17.93 24.00
CA LEU A 338 27.22 -18.14 25.40
C LEU A 338 25.81 -17.61 25.72
N ARG A 339 24.95 -18.46 26.30
CA ARG A 339 23.52 -18.18 26.53
C ARG A 339 23.13 -18.21 27.99
N CYS A 340 22.15 -17.39 28.35
CA CYS A 340 21.53 -17.41 29.67
C CYS A 340 20.78 -18.73 29.89
N ARG A 341 20.98 -19.33 31.08
CA ARG A 341 20.36 -20.61 31.46
C ARG A 341 18.83 -20.54 31.57
N ASN A 342 18.28 -19.36 31.84
CA ASN A 342 16.85 -19.12 32.01
C ASN A 342 16.20 -18.67 30.69
N CYS A 343 16.43 -17.41 30.27
CA CYS A 343 15.75 -16.82 29.11
C CYS A 343 16.35 -17.16 27.72
N ARG A 344 17.45 -17.94 27.65
CA ARG A 344 18.16 -18.33 26.41
C ARG A 344 18.76 -17.19 25.55
N SER A 345 18.57 -15.93 25.93
CA SER A 345 19.29 -14.77 25.37
C SER A 345 20.80 -15.01 25.38
N VAL A 346 21.48 -14.56 24.33
CA VAL A 346 22.94 -14.56 24.20
C VAL A 346 23.53 -13.46 25.11
N ILE A 347 24.76 -13.67 25.59
CA ILE A 347 25.55 -12.63 26.27
C ILE A 347 25.78 -11.43 25.32
N SER A 348 26.04 -10.25 25.88
CA SER A 348 26.22 -9.01 25.11
C SER A 348 26.94 -7.95 25.95
N PRO A 349 27.41 -6.83 25.37
CA PRO A 349 28.11 -5.78 26.12
C PRO A 349 27.27 -5.11 27.23
N PHE A 350 25.96 -5.34 27.25
CA PHE A 350 25.05 -4.89 28.33
C PHE A 350 24.92 -5.90 29.48
N SER A 351 25.67 -6.99 29.46
CA SER A 351 25.64 -8.03 30.50
C SER A 351 26.65 -7.69 31.59
N ILE A 352 26.19 -7.61 32.85
CA ILE A 352 27.07 -7.26 33.98
C ILE A 352 27.96 -8.46 34.29
N VAL A 353 29.27 -8.28 34.29
CA VAL A 353 30.27 -9.32 34.61
C VAL A 353 30.88 -9.06 35.99
N ASP A 354 30.97 -10.12 36.80
CA ASP A 354 31.62 -10.10 38.11
C ASP A 354 32.93 -10.90 38.06
N PHE A 355 34.02 -10.16 37.79
CA PHE A 355 35.39 -10.67 37.80
C PHE A 355 35.91 -10.99 39.20
N SER A 356 35.28 -10.46 40.26
CA SER A 356 35.72 -10.60 41.64
C SER A 356 35.30 -11.94 42.26
N SER A 357 34.20 -12.51 41.78
CA SER A 357 33.70 -13.81 42.24
C SER A 357 34.63 -14.97 41.88
N ILE A 358 34.93 -15.84 42.86
CA ILE A 358 35.83 -17.01 42.70
C ILE A 358 35.39 -17.98 41.59
N ASN A 359 34.10 -17.96 41.22
CA ASN A 359 33.46 -18.80 40.21
C ASN A 359 33.04 -18.01 38.95
N LYS A 360 33.59 -16.80 38.74
CA LYS A 360 33.36 -15.83 37.64
C LYS A 360 32.00 -15.91 36.96
N ILE A 361 31.11 -14.99 37.30
CA ILE A 361 29.71 -14.99 36.83
C ILE A 361 29.37 -13.79 35.93
N TRP A 362 28.33 -13.97 35.11
CA TRP A 362 27.69 -12.89 34.36
C TRP A 362 26.17 -12.86 34.60
N ILE A 363 25.61 -11.65 34.63
CA ILE A 363 24.21 -11.37 34.90
C ILE A 363 23.54 -10.96 33.59
N CYS A 364 22.50 -11.70 33.20
CA CYS A 364 21.79 -11.45 31.95
C CYS A 364 20.88 -10.22 32.04
N SER A 365 21.06 -9.24 31.15
CA SER A 365 20.34 -7.96 31.10
C SER A 365 18.81 -8.10 31.02
N PHE A 366 18.31 -9.20 30.43
CA PHE A 366 16.87 -9.42 30.19
C PHE A 366 16.10 -10.02 31.38
N CYS A 367 16.77 -10.84 32.20
CA CYS A 367 16.11 -11.60 33.26
C CYS A 367 16.80 -11.55 34.63
N LEU A 368 17.96 -10.89 34.71
CA LEU A 368 18.82 -10.77 35.90
C LEU A 368 19.32 -12.10 36.48
N GLN A 369 19.16 -13.20 35.73
CA GLN A 369 19.73 -14.50 36.07
C GLN A 369 21.26 -14.40 36.12
N ARG A 370 21.86 -14.86 37.22
CA ARG A 370 23.30 -15.12 37.34
C ARG A 370 23.64 -16.42 36.60
N ASN A 371 24.66 -16.40 35.77
CA ASN A 371 25.14 -17.53 34.98
C ASN A 371 26.66 -17.68 35.20
N HIS A 372 27.16 -18.91 35.26
CA HIS A 372 28.60 -19.15 35.27
C HIS A 372 29.16 -19.12 33.85
N PHE A 373 30.39 -18.62 33.71
CA PHE A 373 31.18 -18.80 32.51
C PHE A 373 31.60 -20.28 32.30
N PRO A 374 31.76 -20.75 31.05
CA PRO A 374 32.34 -22.06 30.76
C PRO A 374 33.88 -22.01 30.88
N PRO A 375 34.58 -23.16 30.96
CA PRO A 375 36.03 -23.20 31.26
C PRO A 375 36.92 -22.37 30.33
N HIS A 376 36.58 -22.23 29.05
CA HIS A 376 37.36 -21.44 28.09
C HIS A 376 37.29 -19.91 28.32
N TYR A 377 36.41 -19.43 29.21
CA TYR A 377 36.37 -18.04 29.67
C TYR A 377 37.06 -17.85 31.04
N GLN A 378 37.73 -18.87 31.61
CA GLN A 378 38.33 -18.79 32.95
C GLN A 378 39.38 -17.66 33.09
N SER A 379 40.06 -17.31 31.99
CA SER A 379 41.05 -16.22 31.90
C SER A 379 40.45 -14.81 31.79
N ILE A 380 39.11 -14.65 31.76
CA ILE A 380 38.46 -13.35 31.56
C ILE A 380 38.81 -12.33 32.66
N SER A 381 39.11 -11.09 32.27
CA SER A 381 39.29 -9.92 33.15
C SER A 381 38.87 -8.65 32.42
N GLU A 382 38.87 -7.50 33.10
CA GLU A 382 38.61 -6.19 32.48
C GLU A 382 39.55 -5.86 31.32
N GLN A 383 40.80 -6.36 31.37
CA GLN A 383 41.83 -6.18 30.34
C GLN A 383 41.83 -7.32 29.30
N ASN A 384 41.11 -8.41 29.56
CA ASN A 384 41.01 -9.60 28.71
C ASN A 384 39.54 -9.97 28.52
N LEU A 385 38.83 -9.14 27.74
CA LEU A 385 37.43 -9.33 27.40
C LEU A 385 37.28 -10.11 26.08
N PRO A 386 36.32 -11.06 25.99
CA PRO A 386 35.91 -11.67 24.74
C PRO A 386 35.15 -10.64 23.88
N ALA A 387 35.13 -10.86 22.57
CA ALA A 387 34.70 -9.85 21.61
C ALA A 387 33.24 -9.38 21.83
N GLU A 388 32.34 -10.30 22.16
CA GLU A 388 30.92 -10.04 22.41
C GLU A 388 30.62 -9.29 23.72
N LEU A 389 31.65 -8.90 24.47
CA LEU A 389 31.56 -7.99 25.62
C LEU A 389 32.17 -6.60 25.35
N PHE A 390 32.81 -6.37 24.20
CA PHE A 390 33.30 -5.03 23.86
C PHE A 390 32.12 -4.06 23.59
N PRO A 391 32.07 -2.86 24.21
CA PRO A 391 30.94 -1.92 24.07
C PRO A 391 30.54 -1.59 22.63
N GLN A 392 31.50 -1.55 21.71
CA GLN A 392 31.26 -1.30 20.28
C GLN A 392 30.59 -2.47 19.55
N TYR A 393 30.77 -3.72 19.98
CA TYR A 393 30.23 -4.91 19.31
C TYR A 393 28.82 -5.27 19.82
N THR A 394 27.93 -4.28 19.71
CA THR A 394 26.48 -4.44 19.93
C THR A 394 25.83 -5.38 18.91
N THR A 395 26.43 -5.52 17.72
CA THR A 395 26.15 -6.60 16.77
C THR A 395 27.40 -7.41 16.52
N ILE A 396 27.28 -8.74 16.57
CA ILE A 396 28.37 -9.68 16.28
C ILE A 396 27.83 -10.95 15.63
N GLU A 397 28.69 -11.71 14.95
CA GLU A 397 28.35 -12.95 14.26
C GLU A 397 29.19 -14.12 14.78
N TYR A 398 28.57 -15.29 14.92
CA TYR A 398 29.14 -16.54 15.40
C TYR A 398 29.02 -17.60 14.31
N GLU A 399 30.06 -18.39 14.11
CA GLU A 399 29.99 -19.66 13.38
C GLU A 399 29.45 -20.75 14.31
N THR A 400 28.31 -21.35 13.95
CA THR A 400 27.64 -22.34 14.81
C THR A 400 28.00 -23.75 14.38
N THR A 401 29.00 -24.33 15.04
CA THR A 401 29.30 -25.76 14.98
C THR A 401 28.19 -26.58 15.64
N ALA A 402 27.52 -27.43 14.85
CA ALA A 402 26.50 -28.34 15.36
C ALA A 402 27.12 -29.40 16.30
N PRO A 403 26.69 -29.55 17.57
CA PRO A 403 27.43 -30.34 18.56
C PRO A 403 27.59 -31.85 18.32
N HIS A 404 26.94 -32.43 17.30
CA HIS A 404 26.92 -33.89 17.10
C HIS A 404 27.04 -34.37 15.64
N GLU A 405 27.10 -33.48 14.66
CA GLU A 405 27.29 -33.87 13.26
C GLU A 405 28.69 -33.45 12.81
N LYS A 406 29.52 -34.43 12.44
CA LYS A 406 30.67 -34.16 11.57
C LYS A 406 30.12 -33.49 10.32
N ALA A 407 30.60 -32.30 9.98
CA ALA A 407 30.15 -31.59 8.80
C ALA A 407 30.27 -32.51 7.56
N GLN A 408 29.12 -32.93 7.02
CA GLN A 408 29.09 -33.52 5.69
C GLN A 408 29.49 -32.41 4.72
N ALA A 409 30.58 -32.63 3.97
CA ALA A 409 31.06 -31.64 3.03
C ALA A 409 29.97 -31.33 1.98
N GLY A 410 29.72 -30.05 1.73
CA GLY A 410 28.78 -29.61 0.70
C GLY A 410 27.30 -29.65 1.11
N SER A 411 26.89 -28.79 2.06
CA SER A 411 25.52 -28.25 2.09
C SER A 411 25.34 -27.17 1.01
N SER A 412 25.58 -27.56 -0.25
CA SER A 412 25.51 -26.66 -1.41
C SER A 412 24.14 -26.01 -1.56
N ASN A 413 24.12 -24.77 -2.05
CA ASN A 413 22.88 -24.09 -2.42
C ASN A 413 22.21 -24.83 -3.58
N VAL A 414 20.88 -24.84 -3.61
CA VAL A 414 20.09 -25.54 -4.63
C VAL A 414 19.25 -24.54 -5.43
N PHE A 415 19.33 -24.60 -6.75
CA PHE A 415 18.56 -23.78 -7.69
C PHE A 415 17.73 -24.68 -8.62
N LEU A 416 16.41 -24.57 -8.53
CA LEU A 416 15.46 -25.29 -9.39
C LEU A 416 14.82 -24.30 -10.35
N PHE A 417 15.28 -24.30 -11.60
CA PHE A 417 14.74 -23.46 -12.66
C PHE A 417 13.38 -24.02 -13.12
N VAL A 418 12.34 -23.19 -13.10
CA VAL A 418 10.98 -23.54 -13.52
C VAL A 418 10.58 -22.61 -14.66
N VAL A 419 10.70 -23.10 -15.90
CA VAL A 419 10.66 -22.30 -17.13
C VAL A 419 9.34 -22.49 -17.86
N ASP A 420 8.60 -21.40 -18.05
CA ASP A 420 7.43 -21.33 -18.92
C ASP A 420 7.81 -21.42 -20.40
N THR A 421 7.05 -22.22 -21.15
CA THR A 421 7.19 -22.40 -22.62
C THR A 421 5.97 -21.89 -23.39
N CYS A 422 4.93 -21.39 -22.72
CA CYS A 422 3.71 -20.84 -23.33
C CYS A 422 3.88 -19.36 -23.76
N VAL A 423 5.04 -19.02 -24.32
CA VAL A 423 5.44 -17.69 -24.80
C VAL A 423 5.61 -17.65 -26.33
N ILE A 424 5.93 -16.49 -26.89
CA ILE A 424 6.38 -16.38 -28.29
C ILE A 424 7.87 -16.74 -28.41
N GLU A 425 8.31 -17.13 -29.62
CA GLU A 425 9.66 -17.65 -29.86
C GLU A 425 10.77 -16.62 -29.58
N GLU A 426 10.50 -15.33 -29.83
CA GLU A 426 11.41 -14.23 -29.53
C GLU A 426 11.66 -14.08 -28.02
N GLU A 427 10.58 -14.05 -27.22
CA GLU A 427 10.65 -14.01 -25.75
C GLU A 427 11.34 -15.25 -25.17
N LEU A 428 11.06 -16.43 -25.73
CA LEU A 428 11.77 -17.66 -25.35
C LEU A 428 13.26 -17.58 -25.70
N GLY A 429 13.61 -17.00 -26.84
CA GLY A 429 14.99 -16.74 -27.25
C GLY A 429 15.73 -15.81 -26.28
N PHE A 430 15.09 -14.73 -25.84
CA PHE A 430 15.66 -13.84 -24.82
C PHE A 430 15.83 -14.54 -23.47
N LEU A 431 14.84 -15.33 -23.04
CA LEU A 431 14.91 -16.12 -21.81
C LEU A 431 16.01 -17.18 -21.85
N LYS A 432 16.12 -17.95 -22.94
CA LYS A 432 17.21 -18.92 -23.17
C LYS A 432 18.58 -18.25 -23.11
N SER A 433 18.75 -17.12 -23.79
CA SER A 433 20.01 -16.35 -23.78
C SER A 433 20.37 -15.85 -22.37
N ALA A 434 19.40 -15.37 -21.59
CA ALA A 434 19.63 -14.92 -20.22
C ALA A 434 19.96 -16.09 -19.27
N LEU A 435 19.29 -17.23 -19.40
CA LEU A 435 19.56 -18.44 -18.62
C LEU A 435 20.96 -18.99 -18.91
N LEU A 436 21.32 -19.17 -20.19
CA LEU A 436 22.65 -19.61 -20.60
C LEU A 436 23.75 -18.66 -20.11
N GLN A 437 23.51 -17.34 -20.11
CA GLN A 437 24.47 -16.37 -19.54
C GLN A 437 24.70 -16.59 -18.04
N VAL A 438 23.65 -16.82 -17.24
CA VAL A 438 23.81 -16.94 -15.78
C VAL A 438 24.22 -18.33 -15.31
N LEU A 439 24.02 -19.38 -16.10
CA LEU A 439 24.53 -20.72 -15.77
C LEU A 439 26.07 -20.73 -15.67
N GLY A 440 26.76 -20.04 -16.58
CA GLY A 440 28.21 -19.80 -16.49
C GLY A 440 28.65 -18.89 -15.32
N MET A 441 27.72 -18.44 -14.48
CA MET A 441 27.96 -17.68 -13.24
C MET A 441 27.54 -18.46 -11.98
N VAL A 442 26.90 -19.63 -12.10
CA VAL A 442 26.53 -20.46 -10.95
C VAL A 442 27.80 -21.14 -10.39
N PRO A 443 28.07 -21.08 -9.07
CA PRO A 443 29.22 -21.80 -8.51
C PRO A 443 29.13 -23.30 -8.75
N GLU A 444 30.23 -23.91 -9.23
CA GLU A 444 30.36 -25.31 -9.67
C GLU A 444 29.67 -26.34 -8.75
N ASN A 445 29.77 -26.12 -7.43
CA ASN A 445 29.26 -27.04 -6.40
C ASN A 445 27.75 -26.91 -6.11
N CYS A 446 27.07 -25.89 -6.63
CA CYS A 446 25.64 -25.66 -6.39
C CYS A 446 24.80 -26.70 -7.14
N LEU A 447 23.74 -27.19 -6.51
CA LEU A 447 22.87 -28.20 -7.13
C LEU A 447 21.84 -27.52 -8.03
N ILE A 448 21.83 -27.87 -9.31
CA ILE A 448 20.88 -27.40 -10.31
C ILE A 448 19.86 -28.50 -10.64
N GLY A 449 18.59 -28.11 -10.79
CA GLY A 449 17.56 -28.91 -11.45
C GLY A 449 16.74 -28.06 -12.42
N LEU A 450 16.06 -28.72 -13.37
CA LEU A 450 15.22 -28.06 -14.38
C LEU A 450 13.81 -28.67 -14.45
N ILE A 451 12.82 -27.79 -14.47
CA ILE A 451 11.43 -28.06 -14.86
C ILE A 451 11.08 -27.08 -15.98
N THR A 452 10.48 -27.57 -17.06
CA THR A 452 9.88 -26.74 -18.12
C THR A 452 8.38 -27.03 -18.17
N PHE A 453 7.53 -26.04 -18.41
CA PHE A 453 6.07 -26.28 -18.42
C PHE A 453 5.32 -25.41 -19.43
N GLY A 454 4.13 -25.88 -19.79
CA GLY A 454 3.15 -25.20 -20.62
C GLY A 454 1.77 -25.77 -20.34
N THR A 455 1.18 -26.46 -21.32
CA THR A 455 -0.03 -27.30 -21.14
C THR A 455 0.26 -28.51 -20.23
N TYR A 456 1.51 -28.99 -20.22
CA TYR A 456 2.02 -30.08 -19.37
C TYR A 456 3.24 -29.61 -18.56
N VAL A 457 3.58 -30.33 -17.49
CA VAL A 457 4.81 -30.10 -16.72
C VAL A 457 5.83 -31.19 -17.04
N HIS A 458 7.04 -30.77 -17.38
CA HIS A 458 8.17 -31.63 -17.74
C HIS A 458 9.27 -31.50 -16.69
N VAL A 459 9.52 -32.57 -15.92
CA VAL A 459 10.62 -32.64 -14.95
C VAL A 459 11.79 -33.39 -15.56
N HIS A 460 12.95 -32.74 -15.69
CA HIS A 460 14.10 -33.26 -16.41
C HIS A 460 15.02 -34.08 -15.49
N GLU A 461 15.45 -35.26 -15.95
CA GLU A 461 16.43 -36.12 -15.28
C GLU A 461 17.84 -35.84 -15.85
N LEU A 462 18.51 -34.83 -15.28
CA LEU A 462 19.85 -34.39 -15.69
C LEU A 462 20.93 -35.47 -15.48
N GLY A 463 20.72 -36.39 -14.53
CA GLY A 463 21.65 -37.48 -14.18
C GLY A 463 21.85 -38.58 -15.24
N PHE A 464 21.34 -38.41 -16.46
CA PHE A 464 21.46 -39.41 -17.53
C PHE A 464 21.86 -38.81 -18.89
N GLY A 465 22.98 -38.09 -18.95
CA GLY A 465 23.48 -37.42 -20.16
C GLY A 465 23.74 -38.28 -21.42
N GLN A 466 23.45 -39.59 -21.40
CA GLN A 466 23.41 -40.44 -22.61
C GLN A 466 22.09 -40.34 -23.38
N LEU A 467 21.00 -39.91 -22.74
CA LEU A 467 19.68 -39.74 -23.35
C LEU A 467 18.83 -38.80 -22.49
N PRO A 468 18.34 -37.65 -23.00
CA PRO A 468 17.47 -36.78 -22.22
C PRO A 468 16.20 -37.54 -21.78
N LYS A 469 15.96 -37.56 -20.47
CA LYS A 469 14.81 -38.22 -19.83
C LYS A 469 13.94 -37.18 -19.14
N VAL A 470 12.63 -37.27 -19.37
CA VAL A 470 11.64 -36.31 -18.89
C VAL A 470 10.44 -37.04 -18.29
N HIS A 471 10.05 -36.67 -17.08
CA HIS A 471 8.80 -37.11 -16.45
C HIS A 471 7.70 -36.09 -16.76
N VAL A 472 6.64 -36.53 -17.44
CA VAL A 472 5.55 -35.69 -17.95
C VAL A 472 4.32 -35.79 -17.03
N PHE A 473 3.88 -34.67 -16.48
CA PHE A 473 2.70 -34.56 -15.61
C PHE A 473 1.62 -33.70 -16.27
N LYS A 474 0.33 -34.08 -16.13
CA LYS A 474 -0.77 -33.33 -16.76
C LYS A 474 -1.07 -32.04 -15.98
N GLY A 475 -0.97 -30.90 -16.66
CA GLY A 475 -1.18 -29.57 -16.09
C GLY A 475 -2.53 -29.39 -15.38
N THR A 476 -3.62 -29.95 -15.92
CA THR A 476 -4.97 -29.82 -15.35
C THR A 476 -5.19 -30.52 -14.00
N LYS A 477 -4.20 -31.23 -13.42
CA LYS A 477 -4.36 -32.01 -12.19
C LYS A 477 -3.33 -31.62 -11.14
N GLU A 478 -3.79 -31.46 -9.90
CA GLU A 478 -2.90 -31.45 -8.74
C GLU A 478 -2.26 -32.84 -8.57
N VAL A 479 -0.94 -32.87 -8.37
CA VAL A 479 -0.16 -34.09 -8.17
C VAL A 479 0.34 -34.11 -6.73
N THR A 480 0.08 -35.20 -6.00
CA THR A 480 0.50 -35.32 -4.60
C THR A 480 1.95 -35.79 -4.47
N LYS A 481 2.57 -35.54 -3.32
CA LYS A 481 3.92 -36.06 -2.98
C LYS A 481 4.07 -37.55 -3.26
N ASP A 482 3.09 -38.37 -2.87
CA ASP A 482 3.14 -39.83 -3.06
C ASP A 482 3.05 -40.23 -4.55
N GLN A 483 2.23 -39.52 -5.34
CA GLN A 483 2.13 -39.75 -6.79
C GLN A 483 3.45 -39.40 -7.50
N LEU A 484 4.10 -38.30 -7.12
CA LEU A 484 5.44 -37.95 -7.62
C LEU A 484 6.47 -39.01 -7.23
N LEU A 485 6.48 -39.45 -5.96
CA LEU A 485 7.41 -40.46 -5.46
C LEU A 485 7.29 -41.81 -6.18
N GLU A 486 6.06 -42.18 -6.55
CA GLU A 486 5.75 -43.40 -7.29
C GLU A 486 6.12 -43.29 -8.77
N GLN A 487 5.70 -42.20 -9.45
CA GLN A 487 5.93 -42.01 -10.88
C GLN A 487 7.40 -41.72 -11.24
N MET A 488 8.14 -41.02 -10.36
CA MET A 488 9.59 -40.85 -10.51
C MET A 488 10.40 -42.06 -10.05
N GLY A 489 9.76 -43.09 -9.48
CA GLY A 489 10.37 -44.38 -9.14
C GLY A 489 11.29 -44.38 -7.92
N PHE A 490 11.22 -43.37 -7.05
CA PHE A 490 12.16 -43.14 -5.94
C PHE A 490 12.32 -44.33 -4.97
N PHE A 491 11.27 -45.14 -4.79
CA PHE A 491 11.26 -46.30 -3.89
C PHE A 491 11.19 -47.66 -4.60
N THR A 492 11.46 -47.72 -5.91
CA THR A 492 11.37 -48.97 -6.72
C THR A 492 12.27 -50.13 -6.25
N LYS A 493 13.27 -49.87 -5.39
CA LYS A 493 14.23 -50.87 -4.90
C LYS A 493 14.26 -51.05 -3.37
N ARG A 494 13.45 -50.32 -2.59
CA ARG A 494 13.42 -50.39 -1.11
C ARG A 494 12.03 -50.08 -0.55
N PRO A 495 11.59 -50.69 0.56
CA PRO A 495 10.28 -50.40 1.17
C PRO A 495 10.18 -48.93 1.62
N ARG A 496 8.98 -48.34 1.51
CA ARG A 496 8.69 -47.00 2.08
C ARG A 496 8.83 -47.05 3.61
N PRO A 497 9.44 -46.03 4.27
CA PRO A 497 9.48 -45.96 5.73
C PRO A 497 8.06 -45.81 6.32
N THR A 498 7.83 -46.40 7.50
CA THR A 498 6.49 -46.53 8.09
C THR A 498 5.99 -45.32 8.88
N THR A 499 6.79 -44.26 8.99
CA THR A 499 6.43 -43.00 9.66
C THR A 499 6.51 -41.84 8.68
N GLY A 500 5.48 -40.99 8.66
CA GLY A 500 5.44 -39.80 7.81
C GLY A 500 6.57 -38.82 8.18
N VAL A 501 7.08 -38.10 7.17
CA VAL A 501 8.26 -37.24 7.26
C VAL A 501 8.11 -36.19 8.38
N ILE A 502 8.97 -36.30 9.40
CA ILE A 502 9.17 -35.26 10.41
C ILE A 502 10.37 -34.41 9.95
N ALA A 503 10.26 -33.09 10.07
CA ALA A 503 11.29 -32.17 9.60
C ALA A 503 12.66 -32.41 10.28
N GLY A 504 13.71 -32.53 9.47
CA GLY A 504 15.11 -32.57 9.91
C GLY A 504 15.93 -33.78 9.47
N VAL A 505 15.31 -34.87 8.99
CA VAL A 505 16.05 -36.09 8.59
C VAL A 505 15.83 -36.41 7.10
N ARG A 506 16.92 -36.78 6.40
CA ARG A 506 16.89 -37.28 5.02
C ARG A 506 16.44 -38.76 5.01
N ASP A 507 15.13 -39.00 5.10
CA ASP A 507 14.58 -40.36 5.16
C ASP A 507 14.76 -41.17 3.87
N GLY A 508 15.54 -42.25 3.95
CA GLY A 508 15.52 -43.42 3.06
C GLY A 508 16.10 -43.27 1.65
N LEU A 509 16.20 -42.04 1.12
CA LEU A 509 16.67 -41.76 -0.24
C LEU A 509 18.19 -41.85 -0.37
N SER A 510 18.67 -42.46 -1.44
CA SER A 510 20.10 -42.47 -1.77
C SER A 510 20.52 -41.16 -2.45
N GLN A 511 21.80 -40.78 -2.33
CA GLN A 511 22.33 -39.64 -3.09
C GLN A 511 22.20 -39.88 -4.60
N GLU A 512 22.36 -41.11 -5.08
CA GLU A 512 22.11 -41.53 -6.46
C GLU A 512 20.68 -41.18 -6.92
N SER A 513 19.69 -41.36 -6.05
CA SER A 513 18.28 -41.05 -6.34
C SER A 513 18.02 -39.55 -6.48
N VAL A 514 18.76 -38.72 -5.74
CA VAL A 514 18.69 -37.25 -5.81
C VAL A 514 19.46 -36.72 -7.02
N ALA A 515 20.66 -37.26 -7.28
CA ALA A 515 21.55 -36.93 -8.40
C ALA A 515 20.93 -37.18 -9.79
N ARG A 516 19.79 -37.89 -9.87
CA ARG A 516 18.97 -37.95 -11.08
C ARG A 516 18.40 -36.59 -11.48
N PHE A 517 17.99 -35.77 -10.51
CA PHE A 517 17.22 -34.55 -10.73
C PHE A 517 17.92 -33.27 -10.24
N LEU A 518 18.87 -33.39 -9.30
CA LEU A 518 19.64 -32.29 -8.73
C LEU A 518 21.13 -32.64 -8.76
N LEU A 519 21.90 -32.00 -9.65
CA LEU A 519 23.34 -32.24 -9.86
C LEU A 519 24.16 -30.99 -9.58
N PRO A 520 25.44 -31.11 -9.17
CA PRO A 520 26.38 -30.00 -9.22
C PRO A 520 26.38 -29.33 -10.61
N ALA A 521 26.54 -28.00 -10.65
CA ALA A 521 26.59 -27.24 -11.90
C ALA A 521 27.67 -27.79 -12.86
N SER A 522 28.85 -28.13 -12.32
CA SER A 522 29.95 -28.79 -13.05
C SER A 522 29.57 -30.10 -13.75
N ASP A 523 28.63 -30.85 -13.16
CA ASP A 523 28.32 -32.21 -13.56
C ASP A 523 27.16 -32.25 -14.58
N CYS A 524 26.41 -31.16 -14.70
CA CYS A 524 25.25 -31.05 -15.58
C CYS A 524 25.36 -29.97 -16.67
N GLU A 525 26.39 -29.09 -16.64
CA GLU A 525 26.55 -27.94 -17.55
C GLU A 525 26.22 -28.27 -19.01
N PHE A 526 26.91 -29.26 -19.61
CA PHE A 526 26.69 -29.64 -21.02
C PHE A 526 25.26 -30.11 -21.31
N VAL A 527 24.70 -30.94 -20.43
CA VAL A 527 23.33 -31.49 -20.58
C VAL A 527 22.29 -30.38 -20.44
N LEU A 528 22.49 -29.48 -19.49
CA LEU A 528 21.58 -28.36 -19.21
C LEU A 528 21.63 -27.31 -20.32
N ASN A 529 22.82 -26.98 -20.83
CA ASN A 529 23.00 -26.08 -21.96
C ASN A 529 22.34 -26.65 -23.23
N SER A 530 22.55 -27.93 -23.55
CA SER A 530 21.88 -28.62 -24.67
C SER A 530 20.35 -28.57 -24.53
N ILE A 531 19.79 -28.88 -23.35
CA ILE A 531 18.33 -28.82 -23.14
C ILE A 531 17.79 -27.39 -23.31
N LEU A 532 18.53 -26.36 -22.86
CA LEU A 532 18.13 -24.96 -23.04
C LEU A 532 18.30 -24.47 -24.48
N GLU A 533 19.35 -24.87 -25.20
CA GLU A 533 19.55 -24.57 -26.62
C GLU A 533 18.49 -25.24 -27.51
N GLU A 534 18.07 -26.46 -27.17
CA GLU A 534 17.00 -27.19 -27.85
C GLU A 534 15.59 -26.79 -27.40
N LEU A 535 15.43 -26.03 -26.31
CA LEU A 535 14.12 -25.65 -25.76
C LEU A 535 13.24 -24.90 -26.78
N GLN A 536 12.03 -25.42 -27.02
CA GLN A 536 11.03 -24.86 -27.91
C GLN A 536 9.79 -24.37 -27.15
N LYS A 537 8.95 -23.59 -27.84
CA LYS A 537 7.61 -23.19 -27.40
C LYS A 537 6.73 -24.42 -27.15
N ASP A 538 5.78 -24.31 -26.22
CA ASP A 538 4.78 -25.36 -25.96
C ASP A 538 4.05 -25.73 -27.27
N PRO A 539 4.09 -26.99 -27.72
CA PRO A 539 3.69 -27.37 -29.09
C PRO A 539 2.16 -27.44 -29.29
N TRP A 540 1.38 -27.12 -28.27
CA TRP A 540 -0.08 -27.21 -28.32
C TRP A 540 -0.69 -25.99 -29.03
N PRO A 541 -1.58 -26.19 -30.01
CA PRO A 541 -2.14 -25.07 -30.79
C PRO A 541 -3.09 -24.23 -29.93
N VAL A 542 -2.86 -22.92 -29.91
CA VAL A 542 -3.68 -21.94 -29.18
C VAL A 542 -4.73 -21.34 -30.12
N PRO A 543 -6.04 -21.42 -29.82
CA PRO A 543 -7.07 -20.75 -30.60
C PRO A 543 -6.92 -19.22 -30.59
N SER A 544 -7.31 -18.56 -31.68
CA SER A 544 -7.14 -17.11 -31.85
C SER A 544 -7.94 -16.23 -30.88
N ASP A 545 -8.90 -16.80 -30.14
CA ASP A 545 -9.73 -16.12 -29.15
C ASP A 545 -9.34 -16.46 -27.69
N GLN A 546 -8.22 -17.17 -27.49
CA GLN A 546 -7.84 -17.77 -26.20
C GLN A 546 -6.37 -17.49 -25.84
N ARG A 547 -6.07 -17.48 -24.54
CA ARG A 547 -4.69 -17.54 -24.03
C ARG A 547 -4.20 -19.00 -24.05
N ALA A 548 -2.89 -19.22 -24.10
CA ALA A 548 -2.30 -20.56 -24.05
C ALA A 548 -2.68 -21.31 -22.76
N ALA A 549 -2.84 -22.64 -22.85
CA ALA A 549 -3.04 -23.49 -21.68
C ALA A 549 -1.75 -23.56 -20.86
N ARG A 550 -1.81 -23.13 -19.59
CA ARG A 550 -0.64 -22.86 -18.75
C ARG A 550 -0.90 -23.27 -17.32
N CYS A 551 -0.13 -24.26 -16.85
CA CYS A 551 -0.34 -24.90 -15.55
C CYS A 551 0.67 -24.47 -14.46
N THR A 552 0.89 -23.15 -14.31
CA THR A 552 1.91 -22.58 -13.40
C THR A 552 1.80 -23.15 -11.98
N GLY A 553 0.60 -23.22 -11.39
CA GLY A 553 0.43 -23.76 -10.04
C GLY A 553 0.79 -25.25 -9.93
N THR A 554 0.51 -26.05 -10.96
CA THR A 554 0.94 -27.46 -11.03
C THR A 554 2.46 -27.58 -11.11
N ALA A 555 3.11 -26.75 -11.92
CA ALA A 555 4.57 -26.73 -12.04
C ALA A 555 5.26 -26.35 -10.72
N LEU A 556 4.77 -25.31 -10.03
CA LEU A 556 5.30 -24.87 -8.74
C LEU A 556 5.01 -25.88 -7.61
N SER A 557 3.87 -26.57 -7.63
CA SER A 557 3.58 -27.67 -6.71
C SER A 557 4.52 -28.86 -6.91
N LEU A 558 4.77 -29.27 -8.16
CA LEU A 558 5.73 -30.32 -8.47
C LEU A 558 7.16 -29.95 -8.07
N ALA A 559 7.57 -28.69 -8.29
CA ALA A 559 8.86 -28.17 -7.83
C ALA A 559 9.02 -28.23 -6.30
N ALA A 560 8.01 -27.77 -5.55
CA ALA A 560 8.00 -27.82 -4.09
C ALA A 560 7.93 -29.27 -3.55
N HIS A 561 7.26 -30.18 -4.25
CA HIS A 561 7.27 -31.60 -3.90
C HIS A 561 8.63 -32.25 -4.15
N LEU A 562 9.29 -31.96 -5.27
CA LEU A 562 10.61 -32.48 -5.63
C LEU A 562 11.69 -32.03 -4.64
N LEU A 563 11.78 -30.72 -4.35
CA LEU A 563 12.72 -30.20 -3.35
C LEU A 563 12.38 -30.72 -1.94
N GLY A 564 11.09 -30.78 -1.60
CA GLY A 564 10.58 -31.37 -0.35
C GLY A 564 10.72 -32.90 -0.22
N VAL A 565 11.27 -33.56 -1.24
CA VAL A 565 11.71 -34.96 -1.26
C VAL A 565 13.23 -35.02 -1.18
N CYS A 566 13.93 -34.31 -2.05
CA CYS A 566 15.39 -34.41 -2.20
C CYS A 566 16.20 -33.66 -1.13
N VAL A 567 15.77 -32.47 -0.74
CA VAL A 567 16.53 -31.52 0.11
C VAL A 567 15.69 -30.84 1.22
N PRO A 568 14.84 -31.57 1.96
CA PRO A 568 14.05 -30.99 3.05
C PRO A 568 14.95 -30.40 4.14
N GLY A 569 14.64 -29.19 4.63
CA GLY A 569 15.40 -28.52 5.69
C GLY A 569 16.76 -27.96 5.26
N SER A 570 17.10 -28.01 3.96
CA SER A 570 18.29 -27.36 3.37
C SER A 570 17.86 -26.14 2.55
N GLY A 571 18.72 -25.12 2.43
CA GLY A 571 18.45 -23.96 1.58
C GLY A 571 18.29 -24.32 0.10
N ALA A 572 17.10 -24.09 -0.47
CA ALA A 572 16.82 -24.31 -1.88
C ALA A 572 15.88 -23.22 -2.43
N ARG A 573 16.08 -22.84 -3.70
CA ARG A 573 15.33 -21.79 -4.39
C ARG A 573 14.66 -22.33 -5.64
N ILE A 574 13.35 -22.15 -5.75
CA ILE A 574 12.58 -22.32 -6.98
C ILE A 574 12.65 -21.00 -7.72
N MET A 575 13.21 -20.98 -8.92
CA MET A 575 13.29 -19.77 -9.76
C MET A 575 12.29 -19.92 -10.90
N ALA A 576 11.14 -19.25 -10.78
CA ALA A 576 10.04 -19.34 -11.74
C ALA A 576 10.12 -18.22 -12.78
N PHE A 577 10.17 -18.58 -14.06
CA PHE A 577 10.20 -17.66 -15.19
C PHE A 577 8.84 -17.73 -15.89
N LEU A 578 8.06 -16.65 -15.85
CA LEU A 578 6.62 -16.67 -16.15
C LEU A 578 6.25 -15.58 -17.18
N GLY A 579 5.92 -15.98 -18.41
CA GLY A 579 5.50 -15.06 -19.48
C GLY A 579 3.99 -14.89 -19.63
N GLY A 580 3.25 -14.67 -18.53
CA GLY A 580 1.77 -14.61 -18.53
C GLY A 580 1.04 -15.51 -17.50
N PRO A 581 -0.29 -15.41 -17.40
CA PRO A 581 -1.08 -15.90 -16.27
C PRO A 581 -1.42 -17.39 -16.34
N SER A 582 -1.58 -18.03 -15.17
CA SER A 582 -1.98 -19.44 -15.08
C SER A 582 -3.43 -19.62 -15.53
N THR A 583 -3.65 -20.35 -16.63
CA THR A 583 -4.97 -20.62 -17.22
C THR A 583 -5.49 -22.02 -16.89
N GLU A 584 -4.63 -22.98 -16.55
CA GLU A 584 -5.02 -24.34 -16.19
C GLU A 584 -4.52 -24.80 -14.81
N GLY A 585 -5.22 -25.78 -14.24
CA GLY A 585 -4.82 -26.47 -13.01
C GLY A 585 -5.16 -25.72 -11.70
N PRO A 586 -4.57 -26.16 -10.57
CA PRO A 586 -4.58 -25.38 -9.32
C PRO A 586 -3.84 -24.05 -9.52
N GLY A 587 -4.30 -22.99 -8.83
CA GLY A 587 -3.71 -21.66 -8.98
C GLY A 587 -4.09 -20.91 -10.28
N ALA A 588 -4.94 -21.49 -11.14
CA ALA A 588 -5.46 -20.81 -12.34
C ALA A 588 -6.52 -19.75 -12.02
N ASP A 589 -6.46 -18.63 -12.73
CA ASP A 589 -7.25 -17.42 -12.44
C ASP A 589 -8.24 -17.00 -13.55
N LEU A 590 -8.30 -17.71 -14.68
CA LEU A 590 -9.07 -17.29 -15.85
C LEU A 590 -10.21 -18.25 -16.24
N ASP A 591 -11.45 -17.79 -16.02
CA ASP A 591 -12.55 -17.94 -16.98
C ASP A 591 -13.28 -16.58 -17.07
N LYS A 592 -14.08 -16.36 -18.13
CA LYS A 592 -14.39 -15.00 -18.63
C LYS A 592 -15.18 -14.10 -17.65
N ASP A 593 -14.77 -12.83 -17.64
CA ASP A 593 -15.54 -11.64 -17.23
C ASP A 593 -16.05 -11.55 -15.78
N SER A 594 -15.39 -12.18 -14.80
CA SER A 594 -15.67 -11.94 -13.37
C SER A 594 -14.51 -12.27 -12.41
N VAL A 595 -14.64 -11.90 -11.13
CA VAL A 595 -13.58 -12.01 -10.08
C VAL A 595 -13.64 -13.29 -9.18
N PRO A 596 -14.36 -14.40 -9.46
CA PRO A 596 -14.51 -15.48 -8.47
C PRO A 596 -13.27 -16.38 -8.30
N HIS A 597 -12.23 -16.21 -9.11
CA HIS A 597 -11.05 -17.07 -9.12
C HIS A 597 -9.93 -16.63 -8.17
N TYR A 598 -9.73 -15.32 -7.97
CA TYR A 598 -8.72 -14.73 -7.07
C TYR A 598 -8.61 -15.44 -5.71
N HIS A 599 -9.73 -15.55 -4.98
CA HIS A 599 -9.74 -16.19 -3.65
C HIS A 599 -9.46 -17.70 -3.68
N LYS A 600 -9.62 -18.38 -4.82
CA LYS A 600 -9.25 -19.79 -5.02
C LYS A 600 -7.75 -19.93 -5.30
N ALA A 601 -7.21 -19.07 -6.17
CA ALA A 601 -5.78 -19.02 -6.48
C ALA A 601 -4.93 -18.64 -5.25
N VAL A 602 -5.28 -17.56 -4.54
CA VAL A 602 -4.62 -17.13 -3.29
C VAL A 602 -4.63 -18.24 -2.22
N ARG A 603 -5.71 -19.02 -2.09
CA ARG A 603 -5.77 -20.15 -1.15
C ARG A 603 -4.81 -21.28 -1.53
N PHE A 604 -4.67 -21.56 -2.83
CA PHE A 604 -3.72 -22.55 -3.32
C PHE A 604 -2.27 -22.09 -3.08
N TYR A 605 -1.91 -20.86 -3.46
CA TYR A 605 -0.57 -20.34 -3.22
C TYR A 605 -0.27 -20.13 -1.72
N GLU A 606 -1.29 -19.88 -0.87
CA GLU A 606 -1.08 -19.93 0.57
C GLU A 606 -0.77 -21.36 1.08
N ALA A 607 -1.44 -22.39 0.56
CA ALA A 607 -1.11 -23.78 0.91
C ALA A 607 0.34 -24.12 0.50
N LEU A 608 0.73 -23.75 -0.72
CA LEU A 608 2.12 -23.86 -1.22
C LEU A 608 3.12 -23.09 -0.33
N SER A 609 2.77 -21.87 0.10
CA SER A 609 3.60 -21.06 1.00
C SER A 609 3.91 -21.78 2.31
N LYS A 610 2.91 -22.47 2.89
CA LYS A 610 3.05 -23.22 4.16
C LYS A 610 3.96 -24.44 3.98
N GLN A 611 3.87 -25.12 2.84
CA GLN A 611 4.77 -26.21 2.47
C GLN A 611 6.23 -25.73 2.34
N LEU A 612 6.47 -24.68 1.54
CA LEU A 612 7.82 -24.14 1.32
C LEU A 612 8.46 -23.60 2.61
N VAL A 613 7.68 -22.89 3.43
CA VAL A 613 8.11 -22.40 4.75
C VAL A 613 8.51 -23.55 5.69
N HIS A 614 7.74 -24.63 5.73
CA HIS A 614 8.06 -25.81 6.53
C HIS A 614 9.31 -26.53 6.02
N GLN A 615 9.52 -26.56 4.71
CA GLN A 615 10.67 -27.21 4.06
C GLN A 615 11.96 -26.37 4.10
N GLY A 616 11.85 -25.05 4.35
CA GLY A 616 12.97 -24.11 4.33
C GLY A 616 13.32 -23.57 2.93
N HIS A 617 12.40 -23.68 1.97
CA HIS A 617 12.60 -23.38 0.56
C HIS A 617 12.02 -22.03 0.16
N VAL A 618 12.53 -21.48 -0.95
CA VAL A 618 12.26 -20.13 -1.47
C VAL A 618 11.53 -20.21 -2.82
N LEU A 619 10.60 -19.29 -3.07
CA LEU A 619 10.01 -19.09 -4.40
C LEU A 619 10.38 -17.69 -4.93
N ASP A 620 11.33 -17.66 -5.87
CA ASP A 620 11.67 -16.46 -6.65
C ASP A 620 10.82 -16.44 -7.93
N VAL A 621 10.33 -15.25 -8.33
CA VAL A 621 9.46 -15.09 -9.51
C VAL A 621 9.96 -13.98 -10.43
N PHE A 622 10.22 -14.34 -11.68
CA PHE A 622 10.57 -13.45 -12.79
C PHE A 622 9.40 -13.43 -13.77
N ALA A 623 8.52 -12.44 -13.61
CA ALA A 623 7.33 -12.23 -14.43
C ALA A 623 7.64 -11.27 -15.58
N CYS A 624 7.45 -11.70 -16.83
CA CYS A 624 7.80 -10.93 -18.03
C CYS A 624 6.72 -11.03 -19.09
N ALA A 625 5.79 -10.08 -19.12
CA ALA A 625 4.67 -10.06 -20.06
C ALA A 625 4.08 -8.65 -20.25
N LEU A 626 3.36 -8.46 -21.36
CA LEU A 626 2.61 -7.23 -21.69
C LEU A 626 1.26 -7.10 -20.94
N ASP A 627 0.89 -8.12 -20.17
CA ASP A 627 -0.37 -8.27 -19.43
C ASP A 627 -0.07 -9.03 -18.12
N GLN A 628 -0.99 -9.04 -17.16
CA GLN A 628 -0.76 -9.60 -15.83
C GLN A 628 -0.42 -11.10 -15.85
N VAL A 629 0.43 -11.50 -14.91
CA VAL A 629 1.02 -12.84 -14.76
C VAL A 629 0.45 -13.60 -13.56
N GLY A 630 -0.23 -12.90 -12.64
CA GLY A 630 -0.77 -13.43 -11.41
C GLY A 630 0.22 -13.32 -10.24
N VAL A 631 1.02 -12.25 -10.24
CA VAL A 631 1.93 -11.88 -9.15
C VAL A 631 1.14 -11.55 -7.88
N ALA A 632 -0.07 -10.99 -8.01
CA ALA A 632 -0.97 -10.71 -6.88
C ALA A 632 -1.36 -11.97 -6.09
N GLU A 633 -1.66 -13.08 -6.78
CA GLU A 633 -2.03 -14.35 -6.15
C GLU A 633 -0.80 -15.11 -5.65
N LEU A 634 0.31 -15.04 -6.40
CA LEU A 634 1.62 -15.60 -6.01
C LEU A 634 2.25 -14.89 -4.80
N LYS A 635 1.93 -13.61 -4.56
CA LYS A 635 2.48 -12.73 -3.50
C LYS A 635 2.69 -13.44 -2.17
N VAL A 636 1.68 -14.18 -1.71
CA VAL A 636 1.67 -14.87 -0.41
C VAL A 636 2.75 -15.95 -0.28
N ALA A 637 3.16 -16.58 -1.39
CA ALA A 637 4.25 -17.56 -1.41
C ALA A 637 5.63 -16.90 -1.52
N ILE A 638 5.74 -15.81 -2.29
CA ILE A 638 6.97 -15.03 -2.42
C ILE A 638 7.34 -14.37 -1.08
N GLU A 639 6.44 -13.58 -0.49
CA GLU A 639 6.71 -12.83 0.76
C GLU A 639 7.05 -13.77 1.93
N LYS A 640 6.24 -14.80 2.17
CA LYS A 640 6.44 -15.71 3.32
C LYS A 640 7.72 -16.54 3.23
N THR A 641 8.21 -16.79 2.03
CA THR A 641 9.49 -17.51 1.83
C THR A 641 10.68 -16.57 1.69
N GLY A 642 10.47 -15.26 1.56
CA GLY A 642 11.54 -14.28 1.34
C GLY A 642 12.14 -14.32 -0.06
N GLY A 643 11.36 -14.76 -1.05
CA GLY A 643 11.76 -14.79 -2.45
C GLY A 643 11.98 -13.41 -3.07
N LEU A 644 12.70 -13.41 -4.18
CA LEU A 644 12.90 -12.28 -5.06
C LEU A 644 11.73 -12.20 -6.04
N VAL A 645 11.35 -10.97 -6.42
CA VAL A 645 10.35 -10.74 -7.48
C VAL A 645 10.89 -9.72 -8.46
N VAL A 646 10.72 -10.00 -9.75
CA VAL A 646 11.02 -9.07 -10.86
C VAL A 646 9.81 -9.06 -11.78
N LEU A 647 9.32 -7.87 -12.11
CA LEU A 647 8.20 -7.65 -13.05
C LEU A 647 8.69 -6.78 -14.20
N ALA A 648 8.49 -7.22 -15.44
CA ALA A 648 8.88 -6.51 -16.66
C ALA A 648 7.91 -6.79 -17.82
N GLU A 649 8.01 -5.98 -18.88
CA GLU A 649 7.21 -6.11 -20.10
C GLU A 649 7.65 -7.30 -20.99
N SER A 650 8.92 -7.72 -20.87
CA SER A 650 9.60 -8.67 -21.78
C SER A 650 10.87 -9.23 -21.13
N PHE A 651 11.19 -10.50 -21.38
CA PHE A 651 12.49 -11.13 -21.07
C PHE A 651 13.64 -10.52 -21.89
N GLY A 652 13.33 -9.76 -22.95
CA GLY A 652 14.27 -8.95 -23.71
C GLY A 652 14.82 -7.74 -22.93
N HIS A 653 14.10 -7.26 -21.91
CA HIS A 653 14.36 -5.99 -21.23
C HIS A 653 15.49 -6.08 -20.18
N SER A 654 16.22 -4.98 -19.97
CA SER A 654 17.32 -4.85 -18.99
C SER A 654 16.89 -5.20 -17.56
N VAL A 655 15.75 -4.65 -17.13
CA VAL A 655 15.11 -4.95 -15.82
C VAL A 655 15.05 -6.44 -15.50
N PHE A 656 14.79 -7.31 -16.48
CA PHE A 656 14.88 -8.76 -16.29
C PHE A 656 16.32 -9.27 -16.36
N LYS A 657 17.00 -9.05 -17.49
CA LYS A 657 18.32 -9.64 -17.79
C LYS A 657 19.38 -9.29 -16.73
N ASP A 658 19.40 -8.04 -16.32
CA ASP A 658 20.42 -7.50 -15.42
C ASP A 658 20.09 -7.80 -13.96
N SER A 659 18.79 -7.83 -13.58
CA SER A 659 18.36 -8.38 -12.29
C SER A 659 18.74 -9.85 -12.16
N LEU A 660 18.45 -10.68 -13.16
CA LEU A 660 18.79 -12.11 -13.14
C LEU A 660 20.31 -12.31 -13.05
N ARG A 661 21.10 -11.53 -13.79
CA ARG A 661 22.57 -11.56 -13.67
C ARG A 661 23.05 -11.20 -12.27
N ARG A 662 22.42 -10.21 -11.62
CA ARG A 662 22.74 -9.78 -10.25
C ARG A 662 22.48 -10.84 -9.18
N VAL A 663 21.58 -11.80 -9.41
CA VAL A 663 21.35 -12.97 -8.51
C VAL A 663 22.59 -13.85 -8.36
N PHE A 664 23.42 -13.95 -9.41
CA PHE A 664 24.62 -14.79 -9.45
C PHE A 664 25.93 -13.98 -9.54
N GLN A 665 25.85 -12.65 -9.45
CA GLN A 665 27.02 -11.78 -9.52
C GLN A 665 27.86 -11.88 -8.24
N SER A 666 29.16 -12.13 -8.40
CA SER A 666 30.15 -12.11 -7.32
C SER A 666 30.85 -10.75 -7.19
N GLY A 667 31.44 -10.48 -6.02
CA GLY A 667 32.15 -9.23 -5.71
C GLY A 667 31.29 -8.25 -4.90
N ASP A 668 31.60 -6.96 -4.98
CA ASP A 668 30.95 -5.92 -4.14
C ASP A 668 29.43 -5.81 -4.35
N ASN A 669 28.97 -6.18 -5.56
CA ASN A 669 27.59 -6.14 -6.00
C ASN A 669 26.79 -7.44 -5.78
N ASP A 670 27.38 -8.45 -5.12
CA ASP A 670 26.68 -9.66 -4.68
C ASP A 670 25.51 -9.31 -3.73
N LEU A 671 24.34 -9.91 -3.94
CA LEU A 671 23.18 -9.75 -3.03
C LEU A 671 23.44 -10.36 -1.64
N GLY A 672 24.35 -11.33 -1.52
CA GLY A 672 24.67 -12.05 -0.29
C GLY A 672 23.62 -13.08 0.08
N LEU A 673 23.13 -13.81 -0.94
CA LEU A 673 22.02 -14.73 -0.79
C LEU A 673 22.31 -15.77 0.31
N SER A 674 21.42 -15.79 1.28
CA SER A 674 21.44 -16.63 2.47
C SER A 674 20.10 -17.35 2.61
N SER A 675 20.10 -18.50 3.28
CA SER A 675 18.97 -19.43 3.25
C SER A 675 18.62 -20.00 4.63
N ASN A 676 17.46 -20.66 4.69
CA ASN A 676 17.01 -21.52 5.79
C ASN A 676 16.87 -20.80 7.15
N GLY A 677 16.82 -19.47 7.15
CA GLY A 677 16.97 -18.63 8.33
C GLY A 677 15.87 -18.79 9.38
N ILE A 678 16.24 -18.55 10.63
CA ILE A 678 15.35 -18.43 11.79
C ILE A 678 15.67 -17.10 12.48
N PHE A 679 14.64 -16.31 12.75
CA PHE A 679 14.75 -15.02 13.44
C PHE A 679 14.03 -15.11 14.79
N GLU A 680 14.72 -14.80 15.89
CA GLU A 680 14.13 -14.75 17.23
C GLU A 680 14.31 -13.36 17.87
N ILE A 681 13.31 -12.92 18.64
CA ILE A 681 13.36 -11.66 19.39
C ILE A 681 13.25 -11.94 20.89
N ASN A 682 14.20 -11.40 21.66
CA ASN A 682 14.11 -11.23 23.11
C ASN A 682 13.99 -9.73 23.44
N CYS A 683 13.19 -9.37 24.43
CA CYS A 683 13.04 -7.99 24.90
C CYS A 683 12.83 -7.96 26.43
N SER A 684 12.98 -6.78 27.05
CA SER A 684 12.65 -6.59 28.47
C SER A 684 11.18 -6.93 28.75
N LYS A 685 10.87 -7.37 29.98
CA LYS A 685 9.55 -7.95 30.36
C LYS A 685 8.37 -6.97 30.23
N ASP A 686 8.66 -5.68 30.31
CA ASP A 686 7.76 -4.54 30.14
C ASP A 686 7.47 -4.21 28.66
N ILE A 687 8.12 -4.89 27.72
CA ILE A 687 7.85 -4.83 26.28
C ILE A 687 7.20 -6.14 25.82
N LYS A 688 6.33 -6.03 24.81
CA LYS A 688 5.74 -7.13 24.05
C LYS A 688 5.94 -6.89 22.55
N ILE A 689 5.83 -7.96 21.77
CA ILE A 689 5.94 -7.97 20.32
C ILE A 689 4.54 -8.19 19.75
N GLN A 690 4.07 -7.27 18.91
CA GLN A 690 2.80 -7.40 18.18
C GLN A 690 2.98 -8.24 16.91
N GLY A 691 4.13 -8.12 16.25
CA GLY A 691 4.50 -8.94 15.09
C GLY A 691 5.48 -8.24 14.15
N ILE A 692 5.56 -8.75 12.92
CA ILE A 692 6.46 -8.26 11.86
C ILE A 692 5.70 -8.04 10.54
N ILE A 693 5.93 -6.90 9.89
CA ILE A 693 5.62 -6.66 8.48
C ILE A 693 6.92 -6.74 7.67
N GLY A 694 6.98 -7.69 6.74
CA GLY A 694 8.17 -7.97 5.94
C GLY A 694 8.23 -9.42 5.47
N PRO A 695 9.25 -9.79 4.68
CA PRO A 695 9.42 -11.13 4.10
C PRO A 695 9.75 -12.21 5.14
N CYS A 696 8.73 -12.73 5.82
CA CYS A 696 8.88 -13.77 6.84
C CYS A 696 7.57 -14.56 7.06
N ALA A 697 7.66 -15.67 7.79
CA ALA A 697 6.50 -16.43 8.27
C ALA A 697 6.59 -16.72 9.76
N SER A 698 5.46 -16.71 10.47
CA SER A 698 5.39 -17.12 11.89
C SER A 698 5.88 -18.56 12.11
N LEU A 699 6.63 -18.80 13.18
CA LEU A 699 6.89 -20.13 13.74
C LEU A 699 5.97 -20.47 14.94
N ASP A 700 4.94 -19.65 15.19
CA ASP A 700 3.92 -19.79 16.25
C ASP A 700 4.49 -20.07 17.66
N LYS A 701 5.70 -19.57 17.91
CA LYS A 701 6.46 -19.70 19.16
C LYS A 701 5.91 -18.75 20.21
N LYS A 702 4.74 -19.11 20.75
CA LYS A 702 4.03 -18.37 21.80
C LYS A 702 4.87 -18.30 23.08
N GLY A 703 4.79 -17.16 23.77
CA GLY A 703 5.49 -16.94 25.03
C GLY A 703 5.13 -15.59 25.67
N PRO A 704 5.64 -15.30 26.88
CA PRO A 704 5.29 -14.10 27.66
C PRO A 704 5.81 -12.77 27.08
N LEU A 705 6.38 -12.78 25.87
CA LEU A 705 6.77 -11.60 25.11
C LEU A 705 5.81 -11.30 23.94
N CYS A 706 4.81 -12.14 23.64
CA CYS A 706 3.78 -11.82 22.65
C CYS A 706 2.79 -10.78 23.21
N SER A 707 2.32 -9.83 22.39
CA SER A 707 1.18 -8.96 22.76
C SER A 707 -0.16 -9.65 22.46
N GLU A 708 -1.22 -9.21 23.14
CA GLU A 708 -2.61 -9.49 22.78
C GLU A 708 -3.02 -8.82 21.46
N THR A 709 -2.35 -7.73 21.08
CA THR A 709 -2.56 -7.02 19.81
C THR A 709 -1.60 -7.57 18.76
N VAL A 710 -2.14 -8.07 17.65
CA VAL A 710 -1.37 -8.72 16.58
C VAL A 710 -1.38 -7.84 15.33
N ILE A 711 -0.21 -7.59 14.75
CA ILE A 711 -0.05 -6.89 13.45
C ILE A 711 0.99 -7.64 12.62
N GLY A 712 0.72 -7.86 11.33
CA GLY A 712 1.58 -8.67 10.46
C GLY A 712 1.70 -10.12 10.92
N GLN A 713 2.88 -10.70 10.74
CA GLN A 713 3.26 -12.00 11.30
C GLN A 713 3.49 -11.86 12.82
N GLY A 714 2.46 -12.05 13.64
CA GLY A 714 2.52 -11.90 15.10
C GLY A 714 2.15 -13.16 15.89
N ASN A 715 1.84 -12.99 17.19
CA ASN A 715 1.54 -14.09 18.13
C ASN A 715 2.67 -15.13 18.29
N THR A 716 3.90 -14.70 18.04
CA THR A 716 5.12 -15.51 18.09
C THR A 716 6.31 -14.66 18.56
N THR A 717 7.35 -15.29 19.10
CA THR A 717 8.67 -14.66 19.30
C THR A 717 9.75 -15.16 18.34
N ALA A 718 9.38 -16.01 17.38
CA ALA A 718 10.26 -16.49 16.31
C ALA A 718 9.56 -16.59 14.95
N TRP A 719 10.34 -16.39 13.89
CA TRP A 719 9.93 -16.37 12.48
C TRP A 719 10.90 -17.19 11.61
N LYS A 720 10.40 -17.71 10.49
CA LYS A 720 11.18 -18.31 9.42
C LYS A 720 11.53 -17.25 8.37
N LEU A 721 12.76 -17.29 7.88
CA LEU A 721 13.28 -16.50 6.75
C LEU A 721 13.90 -17.48 5.74
N CYS A 722 13.10 -18.12 4.87
CA CYS A 722 13.64 -19.19 4.02
C CYS A 722 14.72 -18.69 3.06
N GLY A 723 14.53 -17.50 2.48
CA GLY A 723 15.54 -16.72 1.76
C GLY A 723 15.68 -15.34 2.39
N LEU A 724 16.91 -14.85 2.45
CA LEU A 724 17.27 -13.50 2.91
C LEU A 724 18.61 -13.07 2.28
N ASP A 725 18.87 -11.78 2.27
CA ASP A 725 20.03 -11.14 1.62
C ASP A 725 20.54 -9.94 2.44
N LYS A 726 21.62 -9.28 1.99
CA LYS A 726 22.25 -8.12 2.66
C LYS A 726 21.29 -6.93 2.87
N THR A 727 20.25 -6.79 2.04
CA THR A 727 19.29 -5.66 2.04
C THR A 727 17.99 -5.95 2.79
N THR A 728 17.68 -7.23 3.03
CA THR A 728 16.43 -7.70 3.61
C THR A 728 16.15 -7.03 4.95
N SER A 729 14.96 -6.43 5.07
CA SER A 729 14.62 -5.53 6.18
C SER A 729 13.22 -5.79 6.73
N LEU A 730 13.13 -6.05 8.04
CA LEU A 730 11.90 -6.40 8.74
C LEU A 730 11.37 -5.18 9.53
N CYS A 731 10.10 -4.83 9.35
CA CYS A 731 9.43 -3.86 10.21
C CYS A 731 8.82 -4.59 11.42
N ILE A 732 9.40 -4.40 12.58
CA ILE A 732 9.08 -5.08 13.84
C ILE A 732 8.24 -4.13 14.70
N ILE A 733 7.15 -4.66 15.25
CA ILE A 733 6.13 -3.90 15.95
C ILE A 733 6.05 -4.35 17.41
N PHE A 734 6.13 -3.39 18.33
CA PHE A 734 6.19 -3.58 19.78
C PHE A 734 5.05 -2.84 20.52
N ASP A 735 4.85 -3.25 21.76
CA ASP A 735 3.80 -2.76 22.66
C ASP A 735 4.39 -2.63 24.07
N VAL A 736 4.07 -1.55 24.78
CA VAL A 736 4.69 -1.19 26.07
C VAL A 736 3.69 -1.39 27.20
N ILE A 737 4.00 -2.32 28.10
CA ILE A 737 3.22 -2.54 29.31
C ILE A 737 3.54 -1.43 30.32
N LYS A 738 2.62 -0.49 30.44
CA LYS A 738 2.64 0.56 31.45
C LYS A 738 2.73 -0.02 32.86
N LYS A 739 3.78 0.33 33.59
CA LYS A 739 3.89 0.14 35.04
C LYS A 739 2.95 1.12 35.74
N GLU A 740 2.19 0.66 36.72
CA GLU A 740 1.08 1.45 37.28
C GLU A 740 1.51 2.65 38.13
N ASN A 741 2.77 2.70 38.59
CA ASN A 741 3.27 3.74 39.49
C ASN A 741 4.52 4.45 38.91
N PRO A 742 4.43 5.73 38.47
CA PRO A 742 5.53 6.44 37.81
C PRO A 742 6.78 6.65 38.68
N ASP A 743 6.59 6.91 39.98
CA ASP A 743 7.67 7.31 40.89
C ASP A 743 8.73 6.19 41.07
N ILE A 744 8.32 4.93 40.89
CA ILE A 744 9.20 3.75 40.92
C ILE A 744 10.18 3.77 39.74
N ILE A 745 9.80 4.35 38.59
CA ILE A 745 10.68 4.44 37.41
C ILE A 745 11.84 5.42 37.71
N ALA A 746 11.51 6.60 38.24
CA ALA A 746 12.48 7.63 38.63
C ALA A 746 13.45 7.18 39.74
N GLN A 747 13.01 6.28 40.64
CA GLN A 747 13.83 5.71 41.71
C GLN A 747 14.62 4.46 41.28
N SER A 748 14.38 3.91 40.08
CA SER A 748 15.05 2.69 39.64
C SER A 748 16.46 2.97 39.08
N ALA A 749 17.48 2.44 39.75
CA ALA A 749 18.89 2.63 39.39
C ALA A 749 19.31 2.00 38.03
N ASN A 750 18.37 1.40 37.28
CA ASN A 750 18.60 0.85 35.95
C ASN A 750 17.41 1.20 35.04
N ASN A 751 17.31 2.48 34.69
CA ASN A 751 16.23 3.07 33.88
C ASN A 751 16.34 2.72 32.37
N GLN A 752 16.84 1.53 32.04
CA GLN A 752 17.04 1.04 30.67
C GLN A 752 16.20 -0.21 30.38
N PHE A 753 15.98 -0.45 29.09
CA PHE A 753 15.41 -1.67 28.55
C PHE A 753 16.18 -2.12 27.31
N PHE A 754 16.04 -3.40 26.98
CA PHE A 754 16.89 -4.08 26.02
C PHE A 754 16.05 -4.81 24.97
N PHE A 755 16.59 -4.88 23.75
CA PHE A 755 16.17 -5.76 22.67
C PHE A 755 17.35 -6.62 22.28
N GLN A 756 17.11 -7.88 21.94
CA GLN A 756 18.10 -8.74 21.29
C GLN A 756 17.43 -9.50 20.15
N PHE A 757 18.03 -9.36 18.98
CA PHE A 757 17.62 -9.97 17.73
C PHE A 757 18.63 -11.06 17.38
N LEU A 758 18.16 -12.29 17.19
CA LEU A 758 18.99 -13.46 16.91
C LEU A 758 18.61 -14.01 15.54
N THR A 759 19.54 -13.96 14.58
CA THR A 759 19.33 -14.43 13.20
C THR A 759 20.23 -15.62 12.94
N TYR A 760 19.69 -16.82 13.01
CA TYR A 760 20.37 -18.05 12.57
C TYR A 760 20.14 -18.17 11.07
N TYR A 761 21.17 -18.50 10.29
CA TYR A 761 21.03 -18.66 8.84
C TYR A 761 22.11 -19.56 8.25
N GLN A 762 21.82 -20.14 7.09
CA GLN A 762 22.81 -20.77 6.21
C GLN A 762 23.40 -19.65 5.32
N HIS A 763 24.67 -19.33 5.55
CA HIS A 763 25.43 -18.39 4.72
C HIS A 763 25.67 -19.00 3.32
N GLY A 764 25.92 -18.19 2.29
CA GLY A 764 26.14 -18.65 0.92
C GLY A 764 27.27 -19.69 0.74
N SER A 765 28.21 -19.77 1.69
CA SER A 765 29.26 -20.80 1.78
C SER A 765 28.79 -22.16 2.35
N GLY A 766 27.49 -22.32 2.63
CA GLY A 766 26.91 -23.50 3.29
C GLY A 766 27.08 -23.55 4.81
N GLN A 767 27.93 -22.70 5.39
CA GLN A 767 28.14 -22.60 6.85
C GLN A 767 26.88 -22.10 7.57
N MET A 768 26.53 -22.72 8.69
CA MET A 768 25.53 -22.20 9.61
C MET A 768 26.14 -21.12 10.50
N ARG A 769 25.50 -19.95 10.55
CA ARG A 769 25.90 -18.82 11.40
C ARG A 769 24.75 -18.34 12.27
N LEU A 770 25.08 -17.71 13.40
CA LEU A 770 24.17 -16.87 14.17
C LEU A 770 24.70 -15.44 14.20
N ARG A 771 23.88 -14.48 13.79
CA ARG A 771 24.10 -13.07 14.12
C ARG A 771 23.27 -12.65 15.33
N ALA A 772 23.89 -11.96 16.28
CA ALA A 772 23.23 -11.41 17.45
C ALA A 772 23.40 -9.88 17.48
N THR A 773 22.28 -9.15 17.41
CA THR A 773 22.22 -7.69 17.62
C THR A 773 21.53 -7.44 18.94
N THR A 774 22.21 -6.85 19.92
CA THR A 774 21.62 -6.39 21.19
C THR A 774 21.66 -4.87 21.26
N LEU A 775 20.54 -4.24 21.61
CA LEU A 775 20.39 -2.79 21.73
C LEU A 775 19.80 -2.43 23.10
N SER A 776 20.31 -1.37 23.73
CA SER A 776 19.67 -0.73 24.88
C SER A 776 19.08 0.64 24.53
N ARG A 777 18.09 1.07 25.30
CA ARG A 777 17.48 2.41 25.28
C ARG A 777 17.01 2.79 26.70
N ARG A 778 16.81 4.09 26.96
CA ARG A 778 16.37 4.65 28.25
C ARG A 778 14.84 4.85 28.28
N TRP A 779 14.19 4.61 29.42
CA TRP A 779 12.83 5.11 29.66
C TRP A 779 12.88 6.61 29.95
N VAL A 780 11.84 7.35 29.55
CA VAL A 780 11.71 8.79 29.78
C VAL A 780 10.48 9.06 30.67
N ALA A 781 10.64 9.93 31.67
CA ALA A 781 9.61 10.21 32.67
C ALA A 781 9.89 11.56 33.37
N GLY A 782 8.83 12.25 33.82
CA GLY A 782 8.91 13.54 34.49
C GLY A 782 8.66 14.74 33.56
N PRO A 783 8.92 15.98 34.02
CA PRO A 783 8.93 17.16 33.16
C PRO A 783 10.09 17.07 32.15
N GLY A 784 9.89 17.58 30.93
CA GLY A 784 10.85 17.41 29.83
C GLY A 784 10.58 16.20 28.91
N ILE A 785 9.50 15.45 29.15
CA ILE A 785 9.21 14.22 28.38
C ILE A 785 8.89 14.49 26.90
N LYS A 786 8.28 15.62 26.53
CA LYS A 786 7.97 15.93 25.12
C LYS A 786 9.26 16.16 24.33
N GLU A 787 10.18 16.89 24.94
CA GLU A 787 11.48 17.28 24.44
C GLU A 787 12.39 16.05 24.30
N ASP A 788 12.44 15.19 25.32
CA ASP A 788 13.14 13.91 25.29
C ASP A 788 12.61 12.97 24.19
N LEU A 789 11.28 12.90 24.00
CA LEU A 789 10.65 12.09 22.94
C LEU A 789 10.95 12.64 21.53
N ILE A 790 10.88 13.97 21.33
CA ILE A 790 11.25 14.63 20.07
C ILE A 790 12.74 14.39 19.73
N SER A 791 13.62 14.41 20.73
CA SER A 791 15.05 14.10 20.53
C SER A 791 15.29 12.66 20.04
N GLY A 792 14.35 11.75 20.32
CA GLY A 792 14.36 10.34 19.95
C GLY A 792 13.40 9.97 18.82
N PHE A 793 13.04 10.93 17.96
CA PHE A 793 12.23 10.71 16.76
C PHE A 793 13.10 10.75 15.48
N ASP A 794 12.80 9.86 14.55
CA ASP A 794 13.53 9.62 13.30
C ASP A 794 12.48 9.57 12.18
N GLN A 795 12.32 10.70 11.48
CA GLN A 795 11.18 10.97 10.59
C GLN A 795 11.17 10.11 9.31
N GLU A 796 12.34 9.72 8.80
CA GLU A 796 12.47 8.78 7.69
C GLU A 796 11.98 7.38 8.10
N ALA A 797 12.51 6.86 9.21
CA ALA A 797 12.10 5.56 9.72
C ALA A 797 10.60 5.54 10.07
N ALA A 798 10.07 6.63 10.63
CA ALA A 798 8.63 6.77 10.88
C ALA A 798 7.80 6.75 9.59
N ALA A 799 8.23 7.46 8.54
CA ALA A 799 7.53 7.49 7.25
C ALA A 799 7.50 6.11 6.56
N VAL A 800 8.65 5.42 6.52
CA VAL A 800 8.76 4.05 5.97
C VAL A 800 7.87 3.09 6.75
N VAL A 801 7.85 3.18 8.08
CA VAL A 801 6.97 2.36 8.91
C VAL A 801 5.49 2.66 8.65
N MET A 802 5.09 3.94 8.55
CA MET A 802 3.71 4.31 8.22
C MET A 802 3.30 3.80 6.83
N SER A 803 4.22 3.79 5.85
CA SER A 803 3.97 3.22 4.51
C SER A 803 3.72 1.71 4.56
N ARG A 804 4.48 0.95 5.37
CA ARG A 804 4.27 -0.49 5.57
C ARG A 804 2.97 -0.77 6.32
N GLN A 805 2.62 0.03 7.32
CA GLN A 805 1.35 -0.12 8.03
C GLN A 805 0.14 0.20 7.15
N VAL A 806 0.14 1.31 6.40
CA VAL A 806 -0.99 1.65 5.52
C VAL A 806 -1.16 0.62 4.41
N SER A 807 -0.05 0.14 3.81
CA SER A 807 -0.03 -0.95 2.85
C SER A 807 -0.62 -2.24 3.42
N PHE A 808 -0.13 -2.72 4.57
CA PHE A 808 -0.64 -3.91 5.24
C PHE A 808 -2.13 -3.81 5.60
N LYS A 809 -2.59 -2.63 6.05
CA LYS A 809 -4.00 -2.39 6.40
C LYS A 809 -4.89 -2.40 5.15
N MET A 810 -4.47 -1.78 4.04
CA MET A 810 -5.18 -1.87 2.76
C MET A 810 -5.33 -3.30 2.22
N GLU A 811 -4.45 -4.23 2.61
CA GLU A 811 -4.51 -5.64 2.20
C GLU A 811 -5.33 -6.52 3.16
N THR A 812 -5.56 -6.08 4.40
CA THR A 812 -6.17 -6.90 5.47
C THR A 812 -7.50 -6.37 6.02
N GLU A 813 -7.81 -5.09 5.80
CA GLU A 813 -9.02 -4.42 6.25
C GLU A 813 -9.83 -3.90 5.05
N ALA A 814 -10.82 -4.67 4.59
CA ALA A 814 -11.56 -4.40 3.34
C ALA A 814 -12.40 -3.09 3.31
N GLU A 815 -12.54 -2.39 4.44
CA GLU A 815 -13.24 -1.10 4.57
C GLU A 815 -12.30 0.00 5.13
N PHE A 816 -10.99 -0.16 4.92
CA PHE A 816 -9.97 0.78 5.40
C PHE A 816 -9.76 1.95 4.43
N ASP A 817 -9.98 3.16 4.93
CA ASP A 817 -9.67 4.44 4.28
C ASP A 817 -8.22 4.85 4.62
N PRO A 818 -7.25 4.65 3.70
CA PRO A 818 -5.84 4.86 3.99
C PRO A 818 -5.49 6.36 4.09
N ILE A 819 -6.11 7.19 3.27
CA ILE A 819 -5.85 8.63 3.20
C ILE A 819 -6.27 9.28 4.52
N ARG A 820 -7.50 9.00 4.97
CA ARG A 820 -8.02 9.55 6.23
C ARG A 820 -7.34 8.94 7.47
N TRP A 821 -6.73 7.76 7.35
CA TRP A 821 -5.90 7.21 8.42
C TRP A 821 -4.56 7.96 8.51
N LEU A 822 -3.85 8.12 7.38
CA LEU A 822 -2.60 8.90 7.30
C LEU A 822 -2.81 10.35 7.75
N ASP A 823 -3.81 11.04 7.18
CA ASP A 823 -4.09 12.45 7.48
C ASP A 823 -4.44 12.65 8.97
N LYS A 824 -5.22 11.74 9.58
CA LYS A 824 -5.51 11.78 11.03
C LYS A 824 -4.29 11.53 11.89
N SER A 825 -3.45 10.56 11.53
CA SER A 825 -2.22 10.28 12.30
C SER A 825 -1.22 11.44 12.20
N LEU A 826 -1.12 12.09 11.04
CA LEU A 826 -0.30 13.29 10.87
C LEU A 826 -0.83 14.47 11.70
N ILE A 827 -2.12 14.80 11.60
CA ILE A 827 -2.75 15.85 12.42
C ILE A 827 -2.56 15.57 13.92
N HIS A 828 -2.66 14.31 14.35
CA HIS A 828 -2.42 13.94 15.74
C HIS A 828 -0.96 14.15 16.17
N ILE A 829 0.01 13.75 15.36
CA ILE A 829 1.44 13.99 15.63
C ILE A 829 1.72 15.50 15.69
N CYS A 830 1.22 16.27 14.73
CA CYS A 830 1.40 17.72 14.69
C CYS A 830 0.78 18.44 15.90
N SER A 831 -0.45 18.08 16.33
CA SER A 831 -1.10 18.69 17.50
C SER A 831 -0.48 18.28 18.85
N GLN A 832 0.25 17.16 18.92
CA GLN A 832 0.96 16.76 20.14
C GLN A 832 2.39 17.33 20.20
N PHE A 833 3.12 17.30 19.09
CA PHE A 833 4.56 17.55 19.06
C PHE A 833 4.97 18.89 18.45
N GLY A 834 4.10 19.56 17.69
CA GLY A 834 4.33 20.93 17.24
C GLY A 834 4.30 21.96 18.38
N GLU A 835 4.72 23.17 18.05
CA GLU A 835 4.61 24.37 18.89
C GLU A 835 3.67 25.35 18.18
N TYR A 836 2.69 25.91 18.90
CA TYR A 836 1.71 26.83 18.33
C TYR A 836 0.96 27.60 19.43
N GLN A 837 0.43 28.76 19.06
CA GLN A 837 -0.66 29.41 19.79
C GLN A 837 -1.98 28.84 19.28
N LYS A 838 -2.93 28.57 20.19
CA LYS A 838 -4.20 27.96 19.82
C LYS A 838 -4.98 28.83 18.82
N ASP A 839 -5.63 28.20 17.85
CA ASP A 839 -6.47 28.84 16.83
C ASP A 839 -5.72 29.84 15.93
N SER A 840 -4.37 29.81 15.92
CA SER A 840 -3.48 30.70 15.17
C SER A 840 -2.54 29.90 14.25
N PRO A 841 -2.95 29.56 13.00
CA PRO A 841 -2.20 28.66 12.12
C PRO A 841 -0.79 29.16 11.79
N SER A 842 -0.62 30.47 11.59
CA SER A 842 0.67 31.11 11.28
C SER A 842 1.67 31.11 12.44
N SER A 843 1.28 30.61 13.63
CA SER A 843 2.18 30.38 14.76
C SER A 843 2.67 28.94 14.86
N PHE A 844 2.23 28.05 13.97
CA PHE A 844 2.58 26.63 14.00
C PHE A 844 4.01 26.38 13.49
N SER A 845 4.80 25.69 14.31
CA SER A 845 6.13 25.18 13.94
C SER A 845 6.33 23.72 14.36
N LEU A 846 7.33 23.08 13.77
CA LEU A 846 7.80 21.75 14.13
C LEU A 846 9.30 21.80 14.41
N SER A 847 9.75 21.02 15.39
CA SER A 847 11.18 20.75 15.58
C SER A 847 11.81 20.18 14.30
N PRO A 848 13.09 20.48 13.98
CA PRO A 848 13.78 19.90 12.81
C PRO A 848 13.77 18.38 12.73
N ARG A 849 13.59 17.67 13.86
CA ARG A 849 13.41 16.20 13.89
C ARG A 849 12.09 15.71 13.29
N LEU A 850 11.12 16.60 13.11
CA LEU A 850 9.74 16.34 12.68
C LEU A 850 9.31 17.15 11.45
N SER A 851 10.11 18.13 11.01
CA SER A 851 9.71 19.13 10.00
C SER A 851 9.48 18.56 8.59
N ILE A 852 10.14 17.45 8.23
CA ILE A 852 10.03 16.80 6.91
C ILE A 852 8.93 15.71 6.94
N PHE A 853 8.54 15.22 8.12
CA PHE A 853 7.50 14.19 8.25
C PHE A 853 6.16 14.52 7.55
N PRO A 854 5.64 15.78 7.57
CA PRO A 854 4.49 16.16 6.75
C PRO A 854 4.71 15.98 5.24
N GLN A 855 5.92 16.24 4.73
CA GLN A 855 6.26 16.10 3.31
C GLN A 855 6.27 14.62 2.91
N PHE A 856 6.88 13.74 3.71
CA PHE A 856 6.81 12.30 3.48
C PHE A 856 5.36 11.79 3.47
N MET A 857 4.49 12.30 4.34
CA MET A 857 3.06 11.92 4.33
C MET A 857 2.32 12.47 3.10
N PHE A 858 2.68 13.66 2.60
CA PHE A 858 2.14 14.24 1.36
C PHE A 858 2.48 13.40 0.11
N HIS A 859 3.73 12.93 -0.01
CA HIS A 859 4.09 12.07 -1.13
C HIS A 859 3.55 10.64 -0.93
N LEU A 860 3.57 10.08 0.30
CA LEU A 860 2.99 8.76 0.61
C LEU A 860 1.51 8.66 0.22
N ARG A 861 0.68 9.65 0.58
CA ARG A 861 -0.77 9.66 0.27
C ARG A 861 -1.11 9.85 -1.22
N ARG A 862 -0.11 10.20 -2.05
CA ARG A 862 -0.20 10.27 -3.52
C ARG A 862 0.59 9.16 -4.23
N SER A 863 1.37 8.37 -3.50
CA SER A 863 2.19 7.26 -4.05
C SER A 863 1.35 6.07 -4.51
N GLN A 864 1.90 5.29 -5.44
CA GLN A 864 1.32 4.03 -5.95
C GLN A 864 1.09 2.94 -4.89
N PHE A 865 1.61 3.10 -3.67
CA PHE A 865 1.30 2.22 -2.54
C PHE A 865 -0.13 2.43 -2.00
N VAL A 866 -0.65 3.66 -2.14
CA VAL A 866 -1.93 4.12 -1.59
C VAL A 866 -2.92 4.46 -2.70
N GLN A 867 -2.49 5.25 -3.69
CA GLN A 867 -3.28 5.55 -4.89
C GLN A 867 -3.04 4.46 -5.95
N VAL A 868 -3.77 3.35 -5.82
CA VAL A 868 -3.66 2.20 -6.73
C VAL A 868 -4.40 2.39 -8.06
N PHE A 869 -5.08 3.52 -8.26
CA PHE A 869 -5.65 3.88 -9.56
C PHE A 869 -4.53 4.01 -10.61
N ASN A 870 -4.80 3.68 -11.87
CA ASN A 870 -3.81 3.52 -12.95
C ASN A 870 -2.68 2.50 -12.69
N ASN A 871 -2.78 1.63 -11.68
CA ASN A 871 -1.88 0.51 -11.45
C ASN A 871 -2.67 -0.80 -11.53
N SER A 872 -2.07 -1.86 -12.07
CA SER A 872 -2.64 -3.20 -12.02
C SER A 872 -2.52 -3.84 -10.61
N PRO A 873 -3.33 -4.85 -10.28
CA PRO A 873 -3.10 -5.73 -9.13
C PRO A 873 -1.67 -6.28 -9.03
N ASP A 874 -1.09 -6.75 -10.14
CA ASP A 874 0.28 -7.29 -10.17
C ASP A 874 1.35 -6.23 -9.87
N GLU A 875 1.26 -5.03 -10.46
CA GLU A 875 2.15 -3.91 -10.15
C GLU A 875 2.01 -3.47 -8.69
N THR A 876 0.77 -3.38 -8.20
CA THR A 876 0.48 -3.02 -6.79
C THR A 876 1.09 -4.04 -5.82
N ALA A 877 0.96 -5.33 -6.12
CA ALA A 877 1.57 -6.40 -5.34
C ALA A 877 3.11 -6.34 -5.40
N TYR A 878 3.68 -6.14 -6.59
CA TYR A 878 5.11 -5.99 -6.82
C TYR A 878 5.71 -4.83 -6.01
N PHE A 879 5.19 -3.62 -6.17
CA PHE A 879 5.68 -2.44 -5.44
C PHE A 879 5.64 -2.65 -3.92
N ARG A 880 4.54 -3.21 -3.40
CA ARG A 880 4.37 -3.46 -1.96
C ARG A 880 5.29 -4.57 -1.43
N MET A 881 5.56 -5.62 -2.20
CA MET A 881 6.55 -6.65 -1.82
C MET A 881 7.95 -6.05 -1.67
N ILE A 882 8.36 -5.19 -2.60
CA ILE A 882 9.67 -4.53 -2.54
C ILE A 882 9.72 -3.53 -1.37
N LEU A 883 8.69 -2.70 -1.18
CA LEU A 883 8.55 -1.81 -0.01
C LEU A 883 8.62 -2.57 1.32
N ASN A 884 8.09 -3.80 1.38
CA ASN A 884 8.14 -4.67 2.56
C ASN A 884 9.54 -5.32 2.78
N ARG A 885 10.37 -5.45 1.75
CA ARG A 885 11.73 -6.05 1.81
C ARG A 885 12.82 -5.02 2.11
N GLU A 886 12.71 -3.82 1.57
CA GLU A 886 13.84 -2.88 1.41
C GLU A 886 14.29 -2.12 2.66
N ASN A 887 15.48 -1.54 2.59
CA ASN A 887 16.05 -0.71 3.65
C ASN A 887 15.33 0.65 3.77
N ILE A 888 15.62 1.41 4.84
CA ILE A 888 14.97 2.70 5.11
C ILE A 888 15.22 3.71 3.98
N ALA A 889 16.47 3.92 3.55
CA ALA A 889 16.81 4.90 2.53
C ALA A 889 16.13 4.60 1.18
N ASN A 890 16.23 3.35 0.71
CA ASN A 890 15.52 2.91 -0.50
C ASN A 890 13.99 3.07 -0.37
N SER A 891 13.42 2.78 0.80
CA SER A 891 11.99 2.97 1.05
C SER A 891 11.58 4.45 1.13
N VAL A 892 12.47 5.35 1.56
CA VAL A 892 12.23 6.81 1.49
C VAL A 892 12.19 7.27 0.04
N VAL A 893 13.14 6.85 -0.81
CA VAL A 893 13.16 7.18 -2.25
C VAL A 893 11.92 6.64 -2.98
N MET A 894 11.35 5.51 -2.56
CA MET A 894 10.06 5.05 -3.07
C MET A 894 8.87 5.95 -2.69
N ILE A 895 8.90 6.55 -1.49
CA ILE A 895 7.82 7.39 -0.96
C ILE A 895 7.92 8.80 -1.54
N GLN A 896 9.10 9.40 -1.47
CA GLN A 896 9.46 10.72 -1.97
C GLN A 896 10.71 10.55 -2.85
N PRO A 897 10.54 10.43 -4.17
CA PRO A 897 11.64 10.39 -5.15
C PRO A 897 12.65 11.52 -4.96
N SER A 898 13.93 11.25 -5.21
CA SER A 898 14.97 12.28 -5.25
C SER A 898 15.08 12.87 -6.67
N LEU A 899 15.45 14.15 -6.74
CA LEU A 899 15.66 14.87 -8.00
C LEU A 899 16.99 15.62 -7.91
N ILE A 900 17.84 15.47 -8.92
CA ILE A 900 19.14 16.15 -9.03
C ILE A 900 19.14 17.00 -10.31
N SER A 901 19.56 18.25 -10.18
CA SER A 901 19.71 19.23 -11.25
C SER A 901 21.17 19.30 -11.71
N TYR A 902 21.37 19.34 -13.03
CA TYR A 902 22.67 19.51 -13.68
C TYR A 902 22.59 20.71 -14.63
N SER A 903 23.56 21.61 -14.55
CA SER A 903 23.63 22.81 -15.39
C SER A 903 25.08 23.11 -15.80
N PHE A 904 25.30 24.18 -16.58
CA PHE A 904 26.63 24.73 -16.84
C PHE A 904 27.15 25.67 -15.73
N GLN A 905 26.30 26.01 -14.76
CA GLN A 905 26.52 27.07 -13.76
C GLN A 905 26.83 26.49 -12.37
N SER A 906 26.24 25.32 -12.08
CA SER A 906 26.33 24.54 -10.85
C SER A 906 26.80 23.11 -11.17
N GLY A 907 27.43 22.45 -10.19
CA GLY A 907 27.58 20.99 -10.22
C GLY A 907 26.24 20.28 -9.98
N PRO A 908 26.23 18.94 -9.91
CA PRO A 908 25.02 18.18 -9.55
C PRO A 908 24.49 18.64 -8.19
N GLU A 909 23.27 19.19 -8.18
CA GLU A 909 22.66 19.81 -6.99
C GLU A 909 21.27 19.22 -6.71
N PRO A 910 20.90 18.91 -5.45
CA PRO A 910 19.54 18.47 -5.12
C PRO A 910 18.51 19.52 -5.51
N ALA A 911 17.45 19.08 -6.21
CA ALA A 911 16.34 19.92 -6.64
C ALA A 911 15.06 19.55 -5.89
N LEU A 912 14.14 20.51 -5.74
CA LEU A 912 12.82 20.23 -5.17
C LEU A 912 12.05 19.30 -6.10
N LEU A 913 11.34 18.31 -5.54
CA LEU A 913 10.48 17.40 -6.30
C LEU A 913 9.18 18.11 -6.72
N ASP A 914 9.33 19.10 -7.59
CA ASP A 914 8.36 20.14 -7.94
C ASP A 914 8.51 20.55 -9.41
N VAL A 915 7.42 20.93 -10.08
CA VAL A 915 7.43 21.40 -11.46
C VAL A 915 8.29 22.65 -11.68
N ALA A 916 8.44 23.49 -10.65
CA ALA A 916 9.30 24.67 -10.68
C ALA A 916 10.81 24.34 -10.87
N SER A 917 11.21 23.08 -10.67
CA SER A 917 12.58 22.61 -10.95
C SER A 917 12.84 22.32 -12.43
N ILE A 918 11.81 22.30 -13.30
CA ILE A 918 11.98 22.14 -14.74
C ILE A 918 12.39 23.48 -15.36
N ALA A 919 13.54 23.48 -16.05
CA ALA A 919 14.01 24.60 -16.86
C ALA A 919 14.61 24.10 -18.18
N ALA A 920 14.53 24.92 -19.23
CA ALA A 920 14.94 24.56 -20.58
C ALA A 920 16.47 24.29 -20.72
N ASP A 921 17.30 24.90 -19.88
CA ASP A 921 18.76 24.84 -19.89
C ASP A 921 19.37 23.80 -18.92
N ARG A 922 18.53 23.00 -18.24
CA ARG A 922 18.95 22.00 -17.25
C ARG A 922 18.73 20.56 -17.73
N ILE A 923 19.45 19.63 -17.11
CA ILE A 923 19.11 18.20 -17.10
C ILE A 923 18.66 17.84 -15.69
N LEU A 924 17.64 17.00 -15.58
CA LEU A 924 17.15 16.45 -14.31
C LEU A 924 17.35 14.94 -14.28
N LEU A 925 17.92 14.43 -13.19
CA LEU A 925 17.93 13.01 -12.84
C LEU A 925 16.90 12.79 -11.73
N LEU A 926 15.81 12.09 -12.04
CA LEU A 926 14.84 11.61 -11.04
C LEU A 926 15.17 10.16 -10.69
N ASP A 927 15.24 9.86 -9.40
CA ASP A 927 15.21 8.48 -8.90
C ASP A 927 13.93 8.25 -8.08
N SER A 928 13.03 7.40 -8.60
CA SER A 928 11.79 7.00 -7.93
C SER A 928 11.82 5.55 -7.45
N TYR A 929 13.02 5.05 -7.11
CA TYR A 929 13.39 3.66 -6.83
C TYR A 929 13.19 2.70 -8.01
N PHE A 930 11.95 2.54 -8.49
CA PHE A 930 11.57 1.58 -9.55
C PHE A 930 11.88 2.09 -10.97
N THR A 931 12.08 3.39 -11.13
CA THR A 931 12.35 4.05 -12.41
C THR A 931 13.31 5.20 -12.18
N VAL A 932 14.33 5.28 -13.03
CA VAL A 932 15.32 6.35 -13.06
C VAL A 932 15.09 7.12 -14.35
N VAL A 933 14.85 8.45 -14.26
CA VAL A 933 14.52 9.28 -15.42
C VAL A 933 15.61 10.33 -15.65
N VAL A 934 16.26 10.27 -16.81
CA VAL A 934 17.15 11.34 -17.32
C VAL A 934 16.34 12.23 -18.25
N PHE A 935 15.92 13.38 -17.75
CA PHE A 935 15.08 14.35 -18.45
C PHE A 935 15.91 15.55 -18.92
N HIS A 936 15.83 15.88 -20.21
CA HIS A 936 16.54 17.02 -20.80
C HIS A 936 15.57 18.19 -21.02
N GLY A 937 15.90 19.37 -20.49
CA GLY A 937 15.22 20.62 -20.82
C GLY A 937 15.25 20.92 -22.33
N SER A 938 14.27 21.68 -22.82
CA SER A 938 14.06 21.91 -24.25
C SER A 938 15.27 22.50 -25.00
N THR A 939 16.06 23.40 -24.39
CA THR A 939 17.29 23.95 -24.97
C THR A 939 18.39 22.90 -25.03
N ILE A 940 18.60 22.14 -23.95
CA ILE A 940 19.55 21.02 -23.91
C ILE A 940 19.21 19.98 -24.98
N ALA A 941 17.93 19.62 -25.11
CA ALA A 941 17.45 18.67 -26.11
C ALA A 941 17.67 19.18 -27.55
N GLN A 942 17.55 20.49 -27.79
CA GLN A 942 17.89 21.11 -29.09
C GLN A 942 19.39 21.03 -29.38
N TRP A 943 20.26 21.43 -28.45
CA TRP A 943 21.71 21.36 -28.64
C TRP A 943 22.22 19.92 -28.84
N ARG A 944 21.63 18.94 -28.13
CA ARG A 944 21.94 17.52 -28.33
C ARG A 944 21.55 17.05 -29.73
N LYS A 945 20.37 17.45 -30.23
CA LYS A 945 19.89 17.13 -31.59
C LYS A 945 20.66 17.87 -32.69
N ALA A 946 21.27 19.02 -32.38
CA ALA A 946 22.14 19.76 -33.27
C ALA A 946 23.57 19.19 -33.35
N GLY A 947 23.88 18.09 -32.65
CA GLY A 947 25.20 17.44 -32.69
C GLY A 947 26.29 18.18 -31.92
N TYR A 948 25.99 19.27 -31.20
CA TYR A 948 27.01 20.14 -30.59
C TYR A 948 27.98 19.38 -29.67
N HIS A 949 27.51 18.36 -28.94
CA HIS A 949 28.34 17.50 -28.10
C HIS A 949 29.40 16.65 -28.83
N GLU A 950 29.35 16.57 -30.16
CA GLU A 950 30.35 15.87 -31.00
C GLU A 950 31.48 16.82 -31.44
N LEU A 951 31.30 18.14 -31.27
CA LEU A 951 32.29 19.15 -31.66
C LEU A 951 33.37 19.33 -30.57
N PRO A 952 34.67 19.31 -30.91
CA PRO A 952 35.75 19.44 -29.91
C PRO A 952 35.69 20.72 -29.06
N GLU A 953 35.20 21.81 -29.64
CA GLU A 953 34.98 23.11 -28.99
C GLU A 953 33.83 23.14 -27.96
N HIS A 954 33.08 22.03 -27.84
CA HIS A 954 31.92 21.89 -26.97
C HIS A 954 32.02 20.68 -26.02
N GLN A 955 33.25 20.21 -25.71
CA GLN A 955 33.49 19.11 -24.77
C GLN A 955 32.78 19.27 -23.42
N ALA A 956 32.63 20.50 -22.90
CA ALA A 956 31.88 20.77 -21.67
C ALA A 956 30.40 20.33 -21.75
N PHE A 957 29.78 20.42 -22.94
CA PHE A 957 28.41 19.95 -23.15
C PHE A 957 28.33 18.41 -23.23
N ALA A 958 29.35 17.76 -23.81
CA ALA A 958 29.46 16.31 -23.78
C ALA A 958 29.59 15.78 -22.34
N HIS A 959 30.38 16.46 -21.49
CA HIS A 959 30.48 16.13 -20.06
C HIS A 959 29.14 16.34 -19.32
N LEU A 960 28.43 17.45 -19.58
CA LEU A 960 27.11 17.72 -18.99
C LEU A 960 26.06 16.65 -19.36
N LEU A 961 26.08 16.13 -20.59
CA LEU A 961 25.20 15.04 -21.02
C LEU A 961 25.57 13.66 -20.43
N GLN A 962 26.80 13.48 -19.98
CA GLN A 962 27.31 12.20 -19.48
C GLN A 962 27.20 12.04 -17.96
N ALA A 963 27.45 13.10 -17.18
CA ALA A 963 27.33 13.06 -15.71
C ALA A 963 26.01 12.44 -15.17
N PRO A 964 24.80 12.87 -15.61
CA PRO A 964 23.54 12.27 -15.15
C PRO A 964 23.33 10.82 -15.64
N ARG A 965 24.12 10.34 -16.59
CA ARG A 965 24.13 8.92 -17.00
C ARG A 965 25.07 8.11 -16.11
N ASP A 966 26.25 8.63 -15.78
CA ASP A 966 27.19 7.96 -14.88
C ASP A 966 26.57 7.74 -13.49
N ASP A 967 25.82 8.75 -13.00
CA ASP A 967 25.03 8.69 -11.77
C ASP A 967 23.84 7.73 -11.88
N ALA A 968 23.08 7.76 -12.98
CA ALA A 968 21.99 6.80 -13.23
C ALA A 968 22.51 5.35 -13.28
N ASP A 969 23.65 5.13 -13.95
CA ASP A 969 24.32 3.84 -14.02
C ASP A 969 24.87 3.42 -12.65
N ALA A 970 25.27 4.34 -11.77
CA ALA A 970 25.63 4.02 -10.39
C ALA A 970 24.41 3.49 -9.61
N ILE A 971 23.28 4.19 -9.66
CA ILE A 971 22.01 3.79 -9.04
C ILE A 971 21.54 2.41 -9.55
N ILE A 972 21.61 2.20 -10.87
CA ILE A 972 21.31 0.92 -11.54
C ILE A 972 22.26 -0.20 -11.09
N ARG A 973 23.55 0.11 -10.90
CA ARG A 973 24.57 -0.85 -10.44
C ARG A 973 24.46 -1.21 -8.97
N GLU A 974 23.74 -0.48 -8.13
CA GLU A 974 23.57 -0.81 -6.70
C GLU A 974 22.24 -1.52 -6.38
N ARG A 975 21.14 -1.16 -7.07
CA ARG A 975 19.79 -1.58 -6.72
C ARG A 975 19.43 -3.00 -7.16
N PHE A 976 18.51 -3.64 -6.42
CA PHE A 976 17.81 -4.86 -6.85
C PHE A 976 16.33 -4.81 -6.43
N PRO A 977 15.36 -5.04 -7.33
CA PRO A 977 15.52 -5.27 -8.77
C PRO A 977 16.13 -4.08 -9.52
N VAL A 978 16.72 -4.33 -10.69
CA VAL A 978 17.26 -3.27 -11.56
C VAL A 978 16.12 -2.36 -12.02
N PRO A 979 16.21 -1.03 -11.85
CA PRO A 979 15.14 -0.11 -12.19
C PRO A 979 15.02 0.12 -13.70
N ARG A 980 13.85 0.59 -14.15
CA ARG A 980 13.66 1.04 -15.54
C ARG A 980 14.41 2.36 -15.75
N LEU A 981 15.40 2.38 -16.64
CA LEU A 981 15.98 3.64 -17.14
C LEU A 981 15.06 4.24 -18.21
N VAL A 982 14.70 5.51 -18.06
CA VAL A 982 13.92 6.30 -19.02
C VAL A 982 14.73 7.53 -19.39
N ILE A 983 15.10 7.67 -20.67
CA ILE A 983 15.78 8.87 -21.18
C ILE A 983 14.78 9.64 -22.04
N CYS A 984 14.54 10.91 -21.71
CA CYS A 984 13.50 11.72 -22.35
C CYS A 984 13.89 13.21 -22.48
N ASP A 985 13.10 13.92 -23.28
CA ASP A 985 13.19 15.36 -23.50
C ASP A 985 11.90 16.04 -23.00
N GLN A 986 11.98 17.32 -22.66
CA GLN A 986 10.82 18.17 -22.40
C GLN A 986 9.77 18.06 -23.52
N HIS A 987 8.49 17.99 -23.13
CA HIS A 987 7.32 17.69 -23.98
C HIS A 987 7.32 16.33 -24.71
N GLY A 988 8.31 15.46 -24.49
CA GLY A 988 8.29 14.07 -24.98
C GLY A 988 7.31 13.18 -24.22
N SER A 989 6.69 12.19 -24.88
CA SER A 989 5.67 11.32 -24.27
C SER A 989 6.13 10.56 -23.02
N GLN A 990 7.44 10.27 -22.92
CA GLN A 990 8.08 9.63 -21.76
C GLN A 990 8.32 10.58 -20.58
N ALA A 991 8.27 11.91 -20.78
CA ALA A 991 8.41 12.89 -19.70
C ALA A 991 7.31 12.78 -18.63
N ARG A 992 6.17 12.14 -18.95
CA ARG A 992 5.12 11.81 -17.99
C ARG A 992 5.62 11.01 -16.77
N PHE A 993 6.71 10.23 -16.91
CA PHE A 993 7.32 9.50 -15.79
C PHE A 993 7.98 10.45 -14.76
N LEU A 994 8.44 11.64 -15.20
CA LEU A 994 8.85 12.73 -14.31
C LEU A 994 7.62 13.47 -13.79
N LEU A 995 6.79 14.02 -14.67
CA LEU A 995 5.68 14.91 -14.32
C LEU A 995 4.69 14.28 -13.32
N ALA A 996 4.42 12.98 -13.41
CA ALA A 996 3.53 12.26 -12.49
C ALA A 996 4.12 12.05 -11.06
N LYS A 997 5.36 12.47 -10.80
CA LYS A 997 6.01 12.40 -9.48
C LYS A 997 6.25 13.77 -8.84
N LEU A 998 6.17 14.86 -9.62
CA LEU A 998 6.44 16.22 -9.15
C LEU A 998 5.25 16.83 -8.39
N ASN A 999 5.54 17.73 -7.46
CA ASN A 999 4.54 18.59 -6.84
C ASN A 999 3.98 19.60 -7.87
N PRO A 1000 2.65 19.71 -8.01
CA PRO A 1000 2.01 20.69 -8.89
C PRO A 1000 1.95 22.06 -8.20
N SER A 1001 3.07 22.78 -8.15
CA SER A 1001 3.07 24.20 -7.75
C SER A 1001 2.48 25.07 -8.87
N ALA A 1002 2.98 24.89 -10.11
CA ALA A 1002 2.44 25.46 -11.33
C ALA A 1002 1.48 24.47 -12.02
N THR A 1003 0.25 24.92 -12.25
CA THR A 1003 -0.83 24.14 -12.86
C THR A 1003 -1.47 24.93 -14.01
N TYR A 1004 -2.51 24.37 -14.67
CA TYR A 1004 -3.24 24.97 -15.81
C TYR A 1004 -4.11 26.19 -15.43
N ASN A 1005 -3.62 26.96 -14.47
CA ASN A 1005 -4.33 27.53 -13.33
C ASN A 1005 -3.46 28.59 -12.60
N SER A 1006 -2.16 28.67 -12.93
CA SER A 1006 -1.18 29.54 -12.27
C SER A 1006 -0.67 30.57 -13.29
N ASP A 1007 -0.90 31.86 -13.03
CA ASP A 1007 -0.44 32.93 -13.92
C ASP A 1007 1.09 33.10 -13.88
N GLY A 1008 1.70 33.36 -15.05
CA GLY A 1008 3.10 33.82 -15.12
C GLY A 1008 4.18 32.74 -14.97
N VAL A 1009 4.02 31.58 -15.61
CA VAL A 1009 5.07 30.54 -15.67
C VAL A 1009 6.40 31.12 -16.21
N ALA A 1010 7.51 30.77 -15.55
CA ALA A 1010 8.84 31.22 -15.92
C ALA A 1010 9.23 30.77 -17.35
N PRO A 1011 9.97 31.59 -18.13
CA PRO A 1011 10.36 31.24 -19.50
C PRO A 1011 11.15 29.92 -19.57
N GLY A 1012 10.58 28.91 -20.22
CA GLY A 1012 11.17 27.56 -20.34
C GLY A 1012 10.79 26.57 -19.23
N GLY A 1013 9.96 26.98 -18.26
CA GLY A 1013 9.33 26.09 -17.29
C GLY A 1013 8.24 25.20 -17.91
N ASP A 1014 7.55 24.41 -17.07
CA ASP A 1014 6.49 23.49 -17.48
C ASP A 1014 5.25 23.59 -16.56
N ILE A 1015 4.17 22.91 -16.92
CA ILE A 1015 2.88 22.93 -16.18
C ILE A 1015 2.39 21.50 -15.94
N ILE A 1016 1.91 21.20 -14.72
CA ILE A 1016 1.18 19.93 -14.48
C ILE A 1016 -0.32 20.13 -14.68
N PHE A 1017 -0.90 19.38 -15.61
CA PHE A 1017 -2.35 19.29 -15.81
C PHE A 1017 -2.97 18.31 -14.81
N THR A 1018 -3.28 18.79 -13.60
CA THR A 1018 -3.91 18.00 -12.54
C THR A 1018 -4.72 18.89 -11.59
N ASP A 1019 -5.76 18.31 -10.98
CA ASP A 1019 -6.53 18.91 -9.88
C ASP A 1019 -5.98 18.50 -8.49
N ASP A 1020 -4.86 17.77 -8.45
CA ASP A 1020 -4.16 17.39 -7.22
C ASP A 1020 -3.71 18.60 -6.40
N VAL A 1021 -3.94 18.54 -5.09
CA VAL A 1021 -3.52 19.57 -4.15
C VAL A 1021 -1.99 19.63 -4.06
N SER A 1022 -1.43 20.84 -4.13
CA SER A 1022 0.01 21.09 -3.91
C SER A 1022 0.43 20.83 -2.46
N PHE A 1023 1.72 20.58 -2.23
CA PHE A 1023 2.27 20.33 -0.90
C PHE A 1023 1.95 21.46 0.09
N GLU A 1024 1.96 22.70 -0.39
CA GLU A 1024 1.71 23.86 0.45
C GLU A 1024 0.25 24.01 0.83
N VAL A 1025 -0.70 23.87 -0.10
CA VAL A 1025 -2.13 23.90 0.25
C VAL A 1025 -2.51 22.74 1.19
N PHE A 1026 -1.81 21.62 1.09
CA PHE A 1026 -1.87 20.53 2.07
C PHE A 1026 -1.30 20.94 3.44
N LEU A 1027 -0.12 21.56 3.50
CA LEU A 1027 0.52 22.02 4.74
C LEU A 1027 -0.29 23.13 5.43
N ASP A 1028 -0.85 24.05 4.67
CA ASP A 1028 -1.74 25.14 5.07
C ASP A 1028 -3.04 24.59 5.70
N HIS A 1029 -3.55 23.46 5.19
CA HIS A 1029 -4.64 22.70 5.82
C HIS A 1029 -4.21 21.94 7.07
N LEU A 1030 -3.02 21.33 7.08
CA LEU A 1030 -2.46 20.64 8.26
C LEU A 1030 -2.26 21.60 9.43
N GLN A 1031 -1.63 22.77 9.21
CA GLN A 1031 -1.46 23.81 10.22
C GLN A 1031 -2.81 24.22 10.82
N ARG A 1032 -3.79 24.54 9.97
CA ARG A 1032 -5.15 24.93 10.40
C ARG A 1032 -5.85 23.87 11.25
N LEU A 1033 -5.57 22.58 11.03
CA LEU A 1033 -6.18 21.46 11.78
C LEU A 1033 -5.36 21.04 13.01
N ALA A 1034 -4.05 21.31 13.04
CA ALA A 1034 -3.19 20.99 14.18
C ALA A 1034 -3.36 21.97 15.35
N VAL A 1035 -3.78 23.22 15.10
CA VAL A 1035 -3.94 24.27 16.12
C VAL A 1035 -5.29 24.32 16.84
N GLN A 1036 -6.21 23.38 16.55
CA GLN A 1036 -7.60 23.34 17.06
C GLN A 1036 -7.81 22.45 18.31
#